data_AF-A0A523Y9Z5-F1
#
_entry.id   AF-A0A523Y9Z5-F1
#
_cell.length_a   1.000
_cell.length_b   1.000
_cell.length_c   1.000
_cell.angle_alpha   90.00
_cell.angle_beta   90.00
_cell.angle_gamma   90.00
#
_symmetry.space_group_name_H-M   'P 1'
#
loop_
_entity.id
_entity.type
_entity.pdbx_description
1 polymer ?
#
loop_
_entity_poly.entity_id
_entity_poly.type
_entity_poly.pdbx_seq_one_letter_code
_entity_poly.pdbx_strand_id
1 'polypeptide(L)'
;TRKEHGDADQRGGIIWHTQGSGKSLTMVFMIRKMRNLPDLKNFKVVVVTDRINLEGQLKGTAGLTGETVYRANNKNDLARLMQEDSSNIVFTMVQKYQDQAPRGQDDYQIPETRMLKAAAPSSKKRGEYKLPAKPILFPIWNSSDKILILVDEAHRSHTNMMHANIMRALPNCAMIGFTGTPIIAGRIRKKTHEIFGDYIDQYTIEQSQKDGSTVKILYEGRKAEARVEDGRTLDQFFDDMFRSRSEEEREAIRRKYGTVANILEAKDLIAAKAEDMLLHYTANILPNGFKAQVVAVSRRAAIRYYEAFGKAKTKLLKRLERLDPNLFNLPEDEQEDLDEETRFLIIASKNRDVLSELEFAAIISGDHNDPPSYKKHTDKAKQEILVGKDGRFKKPLDKDKLAVIIVKSMLLVGFDAPLEQVMYLDRFMQGHELLQAIARVNRRYTGKTRGLVVDYFGVGDRLTEALAIYSQDDIKGALINIRDELPKLDDRHRRVMGLFSARGIADISDVDACIDSLRDVELRAEFINKFAEFAESMDIILPRPEALPYIYDLKLFGFINKATANRYRDSQLNITGVGSKVKQLIDEHIIAQGVDPKVPPISILDKNFEKEVGAIKSKKTQALEMEHAARFHIEKHYNEDPAFYKKLSERLKDILDAFRDNWEVLAEELEKFIQDTKKGRKEDQTGLDPKTQAPFLGILIDEFGGKPEERKMKDFCEAVVDIVDHIRQEIKVVDFWRNRYAQNILRTWIINEVDDRNLVPFDKQGKLADRFVELAKALHLRLIKS
;
A
#
# COMPACT_ATOMS: atom_id res chain seq x y z
N THR A 1 23.88 27.48 -20.63
CA THR A 1 23.41 28.62 -19.80
C THR A 1 22.66 29.63 -20.67
N ARG A 2 21.92 30.61 -20.12
CA ARG A 2 21.34 31.70 -20.96
C ARG A 2 22.37 32.44 -21.83
N LYS A 3 23.62 32.52 -21.36
CA LYS A 3 24.74 33.07 -22.15
C LYS A 3 25.10 32.21 -23.38
N GLU A 4 24.85 30.90 -23.32
CA GLU A 4 25.21 29.93 -24.38
C GLU A 4 24.01 29.53 -25.25
N HIS A 5 22.79 29.53 -24.71
CA HIS A 5 21.58 29.01 -25.37
C HIS A 5 20.44 30.02 -25.49
N GLY A 6 20.67 31.29 -25.13
CA GLY A 6 19.63 32.32 -25.13
C GLY A 6 18.53 32.05 -24.10
N ASP A 7 17.30 32.48 -24.38
CA ASP A 7 16.17 32.41 -23.44
C ASP A 7 15.72 30.99 -23.08
N ALA A 8 16.16 29.97 -23.85
CA ALA A 8 15.73 28.59 -23.68
C ALA A 8 16.45 27.81 -22.55
N ASP A 9 17.56 28.31 -22.00
CA ASP A 9 18.44 27.70 -20.97
C ASP A 9 18.25 26.17 -20.74
N GLN A 10 18.96 25.36 -21.52
CA GLN A 10 18.82 23.89 -21.57
C GLN A 10 19.31 23.12 -20.32
N ARG A 11 19.67 23.81 -19.23
CA ARG A 11 20.08 23.17 -17.97
C ARG A 11 18.89 22.71 -17.12
N GLY A 12 17.69 23.16 -17.48
CA GLY A 12 16.43 22.84 -16.81
C GLY A 12 15.66 21.71 -17.48
N GLY A 13 14.51 21.38 -16.89
CA GLY A 13 13.53 20.51 -17.53
C GLY A 13 12.40 20.10 -16.60
N ILE A 14 11.57 19.17 -17.06
CA ILE A 14 10.39 18.70 -16.33
C ILE A 14 10.59 17.26 -15.88
N ILE A 15 10.39 17.00 -14.59
CA ILE A 15 10.29 15.65 -14.03
C ILE A 15 8.81 15.38 -13.76
N TRP A 16 8.24 14.46 -14.55
CA TRP A 16 6.86 14.04 -14.39
C TRP A 16 6.81 12.69 -13.70
N HIS A 17 6.53 12.73 -12.40
CA HIS A 17 6.42 11.54 -11.57
C HIS A 17 5.04 11.52 -10.95
N THR A 18 4.33 10.39 -11.10
CA THR A 18 2.95 10.30 -10.64
C THR A 18 2.73 10.70 -9.17
N GLN A 19 1.51 11.08 -8.86
CA GLN A 19 1.13 11.50 -7.53
C GLN A 19 1.21 10.33 -6.55
N GLY A 20 2.21 10.37 -5.66
CA GLY A 20 2.44 9.34 -4.65
C GLY A 20 3.63 8.43 -4.88
N SER A 21 4.32 8.54 -6.01
CA SER A 21 5.53 7.78 -6.32
C SER A 21 6.79 8.22 -5.58
N GLY A 22 6.73 9.27 -4.74
CA GLY A 22 7.90 9.76 -4.01
C GLY A 22 8.66 10.93 -4.64
N LYS A 23 8.03 11.75 -5.50
CA LYS A 23 8.58 13.03 -6.03
C LYS A 23 9.47 13.82 -5.08
N SER A 24 9.00 14.00 -3.85
CA SER A 24 9.71 14.72 -2.79
C SER A 24 11.06 14.09 -2.45
N LEU A 25 11.13 12.75 -2.41
CA LEU A 25 12.37 12.01 -2.20
C LEU A 25 13.31 12.20 -3.38
N THR A 26 12.81 12.19 -4.62
CA THR A 26 13.60 12.49 -5.83
C THR A 26 14.29 13.85 -5.71
N MET A 27 13.55 14.90 -5.29
CA MET A 27 14.13 16.22 -5.04
C MET A 27 15.22 16.17 -3.97
N VAL A 28 14.98 15.49 -2.86
CA VAL A 28 15.95 15.36 -1.76
C VAL A 28 17.22 14.65 -2.23
N PHE A 29 17.10 13.51 -2.92
CA PHE A 29 18.23 12.73 -3.41
C PHE A 29 19.03 13.48 -4.47
N MET A 30 18.36 14.23 -5.35
CA MET A 30 19.03 15.09 -6.31
C MET A 30 19.89 16.15 -5.62
N ILE A 31 19.33 16.88 -4.64
CA ILE A 31 20.09 17.89 -3.87
C ILE A 31 21.29 17.24 -3.17
N ARG A 32 21.10 16.09 -2.51
CA ARG A 32 22.21 15.36 -1.87
C ARG A 32 23.29 14.97 -2.87
N LYS A 33 22.91 14.48 -4.04
CA LYS A 33 23.86 14.08 -5.09
C LYS A 33 24.64 15.29 -5.62
N MET A 34 23.97 16.43 -5.83
CA MET A 34 24.63 17.68 -6.22
C MET A 34 25.69 18.12 -5.21
N ARG A 35 25.42 17.99 -3.89
CA ARG A 35 26.40 18.32 -2.84
C ARG A 35 27.65 17.45 -2.86
N ASN A 36 27.55 16.22 -3.36
CA ASN A 36 28.67 15.29 -3.50
C ASN A 36 29.46 15.44 -4.81
N LEU A 37 29.02 16.32 -5.72
CA LEU A 37 29.69 16.55 -7.00
C LEU A 37 30.49 17.86 -6.93
N PRO A 38 31.82 17.84 -7.20
CA PRO A 38 32.68 19.03 -7.09
C PRO A 38 32.16 20.25 -7.83
N ASP A 39 31.55 20.04 -9.00
CA ASP A 39 31.06 21.12 -9.88
C ASP A 39 29.68 21.66 -9.45
N LEU A 40 28.89 20.87 -8.72
CA LEU A 40 27.51 21.21 -8.34
C LEU A 40 27.35 21.58 -6.86
N LYS A 41 28.33 21.26 -6.01
CA LYS A 41 28.26 21.50 -4.56
C LYS A 41 28.06 22.97 -4.17
N ASN A 42 28.47 23.89 -5.05
CA ASN A 42 28.39 25.34 -4.82
C ASN A 42 27.08 25.97 -5.29
N PHE A 43 26.11 25.20 -5.80
CA PHE A 43 24.84 25.75 -6.24
C PHE A 43 23.98 26.18 -5.04
N LYS A 44 23.39 27.37 -5.10
CA LYS A 44 22.26 27.72 -4.22
C LYS A 44 21.01 27.03 -4.74
N VAL A 45 20.26 26.35 -3.86
CA VAL A 45 19.03 25.64 -4.25
C VAL A 45 17.82 26.33 -3.64
N VAL A 46 16.85 26.69 -4.48
CA VAL A 46 15.59 27.30 -4.07
C VAL A 46 14.45 26.33 -4.33
N VAL A 47 13.78 25.88 -3.27
CA VAL A 47 12.64 24.97 -3.37
C VAL A 47 11.34 25.77 -3.21
N VAL A 48 10.58 25.83 -4.30
CA VAL A 48 9.25 26.43 -4.34
C VAL A 48 8.23 25.31 -4.15
N THR A 49 7.64 25.24 -2.95
CA THR A 49 6.64 24.22 -2.62
C THR A 49 5.65 24.75 -1.58
N ASP A 50 4.41 24.24 -1.64
CA ASP A 50 3.43 24.44 -0.57
C ASP A 50 3.52 23.33 0.51
N ARG A 51 4.40 22.33 0.34
CA ARG A 51 4.50 21.16 1.22
C ARG A 51 5.47 21.38 2.39
N ILE A 52 4.92 21.65 3.57
CA ILE A 52 5.67 21.79 4.83
C ILE A 52 6.47 20.51 5.17
N ASN A 53 5.96 19.33 4.81
CA ASN A 53 6.65 18.07 5.08
C ASN A 53 7.97 17.90 4.28
N LEU A 54 8.05 18.47 3.06
CA LEU A 54 9.29 18.42 2.26
C LEU A 54 10.41 19.22 2.94
N GLU A 55 10.07 20.38 3.53
CA GLU A 55 10.98 21.20 4.32
C GLU A 55 11.56 20.41 5.50
N GLY A 56 10.71 19.67 6.22
CA GLY A 56 11.15 18.84 7.35
C GLY A 56 12.12 17.72 6.96
N GLN A 57 11.88 17.04 5.84
CA GLN A 57 12.76 15.99 5.32
C GLN A 57 14.13 16.52 4.92
N LEU A 58 14.16 17.68 4.25
CA LEU A 58 15.40 18.33 3.84
C LEU A 58 16.16 18.91 5.03
N LYS A 59 15.48 19.47 6.03
CA LYS A 59 16.12 19.88 7.31
C LYS A 59 16.82 18.72 8.01
N GLY A 60 16.16 17.58 8.14
CA GLY A 60 16.75 16.39 8.77
C GLY A 60 17.98 15.88 8.00
N THR A 61 17.92 15.92 6.67
CA THR A 61 19.03 15.47 5.81
C THR A 61 20.20 16.46 5.79
N ALA A 62 19.91 17.76 5.65
CA ALA A 62 20.91 18.83 5.58
C ALA A 62 21.65 19.00 6.91
N GLY A 63 20.98 18.73 8.04
CA GLY A 63 21.63 18.69 9.36
C GLY A 63 22.77 17.66 9.45
N LEU A 64 22.70 16.56 8.70
CA LEU A 64 23.76 15.54 8.66
C LEU A 64 24.99 15.99 7.84
N THR A 65 24.85 16.99 6.98
CA THR A 65 25.90 17.49 6.09
C THR A 65 26.41 18.88 6.49
N GLY A 66 25.99 19.41 7.65
CA GLY A 66 26.34 20.75 8.14
C GLY A 66 25.72 21.89 7.32
N GLU A 67 24.71 21.59 6.50
CA GLU A 67 24.07 22.56 5.60
C GLU A 67 22.84 23.19 6.26
N THR A 68 22.69 24.51 6.15
CA THR A 68 21.58 25.24 6.77
C THR A 68 20.43 25.43 5.78
N VAL A 69 19.24 24.97 6.15
CA VAL A 69 17.99 25.15 5.39
C VAL A 69 17.25 26.37 5.90
N TYR A 70 17.07 27.37 5.06
CA TYR A 70 16.34 28.60 5.36
C TYR A 70 14.91 28.54 4.83
N ARG A 71 13.98 29.17 5.55
CA ARG A 71 12.59 29.37 5.09
C ARG A 71 12.31 30.85 4.94
N ALA A 72 11.97 31.28 3.74
CA ALA A 72 11.51 32.64 3.49
C ALA A 72 10.04 32.78 3.91
N ASN A 73 9.74 33.66 4.86
CA ASN A 73 8.38 33.84 5.36
C ASN A 73 7.64 34.99 4.68
N ASN A 74 8.35 35.90 4.02
CA ASN A 74 7.80 37.06 3.32
C ASN A 74 8.69 37.47 2.12
N LYS A 75 8.30 38.54 1.41
CA LYS A 75 9.01 39.08 0.24
C LYS A 75 10.45 39.51 0.56
N ASN A 76 10.62 40.21 1.67
CA ASN A 76 11.91 40.79 2.07
C ASN A 76 12.90 39.70 2.53
N ASP A 77 12.42 38.68 3.23
CA ASP A 77 13.24 37.54 3.63
C ASP A 77 13.81 36.81 2.41
N LEU A 78 12.98 36.56 1.39
CA LEU A 78 13.44 35.90 0.16
C LEU A 78 14.44 36.77 -0.58
N ALA A 79 14.15 38.07 -0.72
CA ALA A 79 15.06 39.01 -1.38
C ALA A 79 16.46 38.99 -0.72
N ARG A 80 16.51 39.06 0.62
CA ARG A 80 17.76 38.98 1.38
C ARG A 80 18.49 37.67 1.12
N LEU A 81 17.82 36.52 1.26
CA LEU A 81 18.42 35.20 1.07
C LEU A 81 18.91 34.95 -0.36
N MET A 82 18.27 35.58 -1.36
CA MET A 82 18.68 35.49 -2.76
C MET A 82 19.89 36.37 -3.10
N GLN A 83 20.05 37.50 -2.42
CA GLN A 83 21.21 38.39 -2.59
C GLN A 83 22.50 37.83 -1.99
N GLU A 84 22.42 36.88 -1.05
CA GLU A 84 23.58 36.21 -0.47
C GLU A 84 24.21 35.20 -1.45
N ASP A 85 25.54 35.15 -1.56
CA ASP A 85 26.27 34.21 -2.43
C ASP A 85 26.49 32.81 -1.83
N SER A 86 25.87 32.54 -0.68
CA SER A 86 25.94 31.26 0.00
C SER A 86 25.26 30.13 -0.80
N SER A 87 25.84 28.93 -0.77
CA SER A 87 25.31 27.73 -1.44
C SER A 87 24.15 27.06 -0.69
N ASN A 88 23.40 27.82 0.12
CA ASN A 88 22.36 27.30 1.02
C ASN A 88 21.09 26.80 0.28
N ILE A 89 20.24 26.09 1.03
CA ILE A 89 18.92 25.66 0.57
C ILE A 89 17.86 26.63 1.11
N VAL A 90 17.04 27.20 0.23
CA VAL A 90 15.99 28.16 0.58
C VAL A 90 14.62 27.62 0.20
N PHE A 91 13.70 27.55 1.16
CA PHE A 91 12.31 27.20 0.94
C PHE A 91 11.42 28.42 0.84
N THR A 92 10.48 28.40 -0.11
CA THR A 92 9.48 29.46 -0.28
C THR A 92 8.14 28.92 -0.81
N MET A 93 7.05 29.64 -0.52
CA MET A 93 5.69 29.30 -0.95
C MET A 93 5.22 30.23 -2.07
N VAL A 94 4.48 29.68 -3.05
CA VAL A 94 4.00 30.40 -4.25
C VAL A 94 3.13 31.61 -3.90
N GLN A 95 2.26 31.48 -2.90
CA GLN A 95 1.18 32.43 -2.60
C GLN A 95 1.64 33.75 -1.95
N LYS A 96 2.85 33.82 -1.37
CA LYS A 96 3.28 34.97 -0.55
C LYS A 96 3.88 36.14 -1.34
N TYR A 97 3.96 36.03 -2.66
CA TYR A 97 4.67 36.97 -3.54
C TYR A 97 3.79 37.57 -4.64
N GLN A 98 2.47 37.38 -4.55
CA GLN A 98 1.48 38.05 -5.39
C GLN A 98 1.03 39.34 -4.69
N ASP A 99 0.97 40.47 -5.42
CA ASP A 99 0.34 41.68 -4.92
C ASP A 99 -1.15 41.40 -4.66
N GLN A 100 -1.59 41.54 -3.41
CA GLN A 100 -2.96 41.22 -3.01
C GLN A 100 -3.93 42.21 -3.66
N ALA A 101 -4.73 41.76 -4.64
CA ALA A 101 -6.00 42.41 -4.94
C ALA A 101 -6.92 42.28 -3.70
N PRO A 102 -7.78 43.27 -3.41
CA PRO A 102 -8.69 43.21 -2.27
C PRO A 102 -9.57 41.96 -2.38
N ARG A 103 -9.58 41.14 -1.32
CA ARG A 103 -10.39 39.93 -1.21
C ARG A 103 -11.87 40.32 -1.13
N GLY A 104 -12.52 40.38 -2.29
CA GLY A 104 -13.97 40.54 -2.41
C GLY A 104 -14.63 39.19 -2.70
N GLN A 105 -15.57 38.80 -1.83
CA GLN A 105 -16.61 37.77 -1.98
C GLN A 105 -16.20 36.41 -2.59
N ASP A 106 -16.00 35.43 -1.71
CA ASP A 106 -15.91 33.98 -1.98
C ASP A 106 -17.28 33.39 -2.41
N ASP A 107 -17.90 33.95 -3.44
CA ASP A 107 -19.05 33.30 -4.09
C ASP A 107 -18.56 32.27 -5.11
N TYR A 108 -19.19 31.10 -5.06
CA TYR A 108 -19.01 30.00 -6.00
C TYR A 108 -19.33 30.47 -7.43
N GLN A 109 -18.30 30.83 -8.21
CA GLN A 109 -18.44 31.05 -9.65
C GLN A 109 -18.11 29.76 -10.38
N ILE A 110 -19.13 29.10 -10.90
CA ILE A 110 -18.92 28.13 -11.98
C ILE A 110 -18.38 28.91 -13.18
N PRO A 111 -17.39 28.39 -13.93
CA PRO A 111 -16.98 29.02 -15.17
C PRO A 111 -18.18 29.08 -16.13
N GLU A 112 -18.76 30.27 -16.31
CA GLU A 112 -19.63 30.54 -17.46
C GLU A 112 -18.76 30.41 -18.71
N THR A 113 -18.87 29.29 -19.41
CA THR A 113 -18.34 29.18 -20.76
C THR A 113 -19.10 30.15 -21.66
N ARG A 114 -18.46 31.29 -21.95
CA ARG A 114 -18.73 32.22 -23.07
C ARG A 114 -20.20 32.30 -23.51
N MET A 115 -21.01 33.06 -22.79
CA MET A 115 -22.15 33.70 -23.43
C MET A 115 -21.62 34.74 -24.43
N LEU A 116 -21.94 34.52 -25.71
CA LEU A 116 -21.80 35.49 -26.78
C LEU A 116 -22.39 36.83 -26.31
N LYS A 117 -21.54 37.83 -26.04
CA LYS A 117 -21.98 39.23 -26.01
C LYS A 117 -22.23 39.68 -27.45
N ALA A 118 -23.35 39.24 -28.01
CA ALA A 118 -23.97 39.88 -29.15
C ALA A 118 -25.08 40.82 -28.64
N ALA A 119 -24.91 42.10 -28.95
CA ALA A 119 -25.93 43.13 -29.09
C ALA A 119 -26.87 43.42 -27.90
N ALA A 120 -26.54 44.45 -27.12
CA ALA A 120 -27.51 45.45 -26.69
C ALA A 120 -26.81 46.81 -26.44
N PRO A 121 -27.32 47.94 -26.97
CA PRO A 121 -26.67 49.24 -26.85
C PRO A 121 -26.99 49.85 -25.49
N SER A 122 -26.01 49.89 -24.58
CA SER A 122 -26.17 50.61 -23.30
C SER A 122 -25.64 52.03 -23.41
N SER A 123 -26.56 52.98 -23.52
CA SER A 123 -26.35 54.38 -23.19
C SER A 123 -25.95 54.52 -21.71
N LYS A 124 -24.66 54.67 -21.40
CA LYS A 124 -24.19 55.13 -20.07
C LYS A 124 -22.95 56.03 -20.17
N LYS A 125 -23.08 57.16 -19.48
CA LYS A 125 -22.16 58.25 -19.11
C LYS A 125 -20.65 57.94 -19.21
N ARG A 126 -19.90 58.87 -19.84
CA ARG A 126 -18.43 58.94 -19.85
C ARG A 126 -17.89 59.03 -18.42
N GLY A 127 -17.43 57.92 -17.87
CA GLY A 127 -16.52 57.89 -16.72
C GLY A 127 -15.08 58.05 -17.20
N GLU A 128 -14.27 58.78 -16.44
CA GLU A 128 -12.84 58.98 -16.70
C GLU A 128 -12.10 57.63 -16.83
N TYR A 129 -11.29 57.50 -17.88
CA TYR A 129 -10.44 56.32 -18.07
C TYR A 129 -9.31 56.33 -17.03
N LYS A 130 -9.40 55.48 -16.01
CA LYS A 130 -8.23 55.13 -15.20
C LYS A 130 -7.25 54.34 -16.06
N LEU A 131 -6.10 54.94 -16.38
CA LEU A 131 -4.98 54.22 -16.99
C LEU A 131 -4.58 53.03 -16.08
N PRO A 132 -4.26 51.86 -16.64
CA PRO A 132 -3.71 50.77 -15.86
C PRO A 132 -2.41 51.22 -15.18
N ALA A 133 -2.21 50.81 -13.93
CA ALA A 133 -1.00 51.11 -13.19
C ALA A 133 0.24 50.65 -13.99
N LYS A 134 1.30 51.47 -14.03
CA LYS A 134 2.57 51.07 -14.64
C LYS A 134 3.03 49.76 -13.98
N PRO A 135 3.45 48.75 -14.76
CA PRO A 135 3.89 47.48 -14.20
C PRO A 135 5.11 47.73 -13.30
N ILE A 136 5.04 47.25 -12.05
CA ILE A 136 6.16 47.29 -11.13
C ILE A 136 7.21 46.32 -11.66
N LEU A 137 8.32 46.85 -12.18
CA LEU A 137 9.44 46.03 -12.63
C LEU A 137 10.14 45.42 -11.40
N PHE A 138 10.13 44.10 -11.30
CA PHE A 138 10.82 43.37 -10.23
C PHE A 138 12.34 43.61 -10.32
N PRO A 139 13.06 43.92 -9.23
CA PRO A 139 14.50 44.15 -9.29
C PRO A 139 15.27 42.85 -9.54
N ILE A 140 16.46 42.95 -10.14
CA ILE A 140 17.42 41.84 -10.23
C ILE A 140 18.01 41.65 -8.82
N TRP A 141 17.90 40.43 -8.28
CA TRP A 141 18.44 40.08 -6.96
C TRP A 141 19.79 39.41 -7.05
N ASN A 142 19.98 38.48 -7.99
CA ASN A 142 21.23 37.76 -8.14
C ASN A 142 21.38 37.26 -9.59
N SER A 143 22.52 37.55 -10.21
CA SER A 143 22.82 37.19 -11.60
C SER A 143 23.70 35.94 -11.74
N SER A 144 24.00 35.25 -10.65
CA SER A 144 24.78 34.02 -10.63
C SER A 144 24.11 32.91 -11.47
N ASP A 145 24.92 32.16 -12.20
CA ASP A 145 24.51 30.97 -12.94
C ASP A 145 24.49 29.70 -12.08
N LYS A 146 24.93 29.80 -10.81
CA LYS A 146 24.97 28.73 -9.80
C LYS A 146 23.73 28.73 -8.91
N ILE A 147 22.58 29.07 -9.45
CA ILE A 147 21.30 29.06 -8.75
C ILE A 147 20.38 28.05 -9.43
N LEU A 148 19.85 27.10 -8.66
CA LEU A 148 18.88 26.12 -9.13
C LEU A 148 17.55 26.33 -8.42
N ILE A 149 16.46 26.46 -9.18
CA ILE A 149 15.10 26.56 -8.66
C ILE A 149 14.35 25.27 -8.93
N LEU A 150 13.84 24.65 -7.88
CA LEU A 150 12.99 23.46 -7.94
C LEU A 150 11.55 23.88 -7.67
N VAL A 151 10.67 23.65 -8.63
CA VAL A 151 9.26 24.01 -8.54
C VAL A 151 8.42 22.75 -8.37
N ASP A 152 7.74 22.60 -7.24
CA ASP A 152 6.76 21.54 -7.01
C ASP A 152 5.39 21.93 -7.59
N GLU A 153 4.69 20.96 -8.19
CA GLU A 153 3.43 21.17 -8.92
C GLU A 153 3.48 22.27 -10.00
N ALA A 154 4.51 22.19 -10.87
CA ALA A 154 4.84 23.17 -11.90
C ALA A 154 3.75 23.44 -12.98
N HIS A 155 2.62 22.74 -12.96
CA HIS A 155 1.50 22.91 -13.91
C HIS A 155 0.46 23.98 -13.49
N ARG A 156 0.58 24.59 -12.31
CA ARG A 156 -0.44 25.55 -11.82
C ARG A 156 -0.50 26.81 -12.71
N SER A 157 -1.71 27.24 -13.09
CA SER A 157 -1.95 28.43 -13.94
C SER A 157 -1.60 29.76 -13.28
N HIS A 158 -1.40 29.78 -11.96
CA HIS A 158 -1.01 30.96 -11.17
C HIS A 158 0.46 31.38 -11.35
N THR A 159 1.22 30.66 -12.17
CA THR A 159 2.68 30.77 -12.18
C THR A 159 3.23 31.72 -13.25
N ASN A 160 2.42 32.21 -14.20
CA ASN A 160 2.91 33.08 -15.29
C ASN A 160 3.59 34.38 -14.80
N MET A 161 2.98 35.10 -13.86
CA MET A 161 3.56 36.35 -13.34
C MET A 161 4.70 36.10 -12.34
N MET A 162 4.62 35.00 -11.59
CA MET A 162 5.68 34.57 -10.68
C MET A 162 6.94 34.15 -11.44
N HIS A 163 6.79 33.31 -12.47
CA HIS A 163 7.90 32.90 -13.32
C HIS A 163 8.54 34.11 -13.99
N ALA A 164 7.74 35.05 -14.52
CA ALA A 164 8.28 36.29 -15.07
C ALA A 164 9.09 37.09 -14.02
N ASN A 165 8.60 37.20 -12.79
CA ASN A 165 9.31 37.88 -11.69
C ASN A 165 10.59 37.13 -11.27
N ILE A 166 10.57 35.80 -11.21
CA ILE A 166 11.74 34.97 -10.90
C ILE A 166 12.78 35.07 -12.02
N MET A 167 12.36 34.92 -13.28
CA MET A 167 13.25 35.02 -14.44
C MET A 167 13.87 36.41 -14.57
N ARG A 168 13.22 37.44 -14.05
CA ARG A 168 13.77 38.79 -13.95
C ARG A 168 14.70 38.95 -12.74
N ALA A 169 14.31 38.43 -11.57
CA ALA A 169 15.09 38.55 -10.34
C ALA A 169 16.38 37.72 -10.38
N LEU A 170 16.33 36.55 -11.03
CA LEU A 170 17.37 35.53 -11.11
C LEU A 170 17.62 35.16 -12.57
N PRO A 171 18.18 36.06 -13.39
CA PRO A 171 18.20 35.92 -14.84
C PRO A 171 19.03 34.75 -15.37
N ASN A 172 19.93 34.16 -14.58
CA ASN A 172 20.79 33.05 -15.03
C ASN A 172 20.53 31.75 -14.24
N CYS A 173 19.43 31.64 -13.49
CA CYS A 173 19.13 30.43 -12.74
C CYS A 173 18.69 29.28 -13.67
N ALA A 174 19.04 28.04 -13.29
CA ALA A 174 18.45 26.84 -13.87
C ALA A 174 17.12 26.52 -13.16
N MET A 175 16.15 25.96 -13.86
CA MET A 175 14.84 25.62 -13.31
C MET A 175 14.43 24.18 -13.61
N ILE A 176 14.05 23.43 -12.58
CA ILE A 176 13.49 22.08 -12.73
C ILE A 176 12.07 22.07 -12.17
N GLY A 177 11.12 21.69 -13.01
CA GLY A 177 9.70 21.57 -12.65
C GLY A 177 9.36 20.13 -12.31
N PHE A 178 8.85 19.88 -11.10
CA PHE A 178 8.28 18.60 -10.73
C PHE A 178 6.77 18.66 -10.83
N THR A 179 6.15 17.61 -11.36
CA THR A 179 4.69 17.56 -11.42
C THR A 179 4.13 16.15 -11.28
N GLY A 180 2.99 16.03 -10.59
CA GLY A 180 2.20 14.80 -10.52
C GLY A 180 1.31 14.52 -11.73
N THR A 181 1.15 15.48 -12.62
CA THR A 181 0.18 15.43 -13.71
C THR A 181 0.81 15.95 -14.99
N PRO A 182 0.55 15.30 -16.14
CA PRO A 182 1.17 15.67 -17.40
C PRO A 182 0.64 17.01 -17.91
N ILE A 183 1.48 17.79 -18.60
CA ILE A 183 1.18 19.17 -19.00
C ILE A 183 0.82 19.19 -20.49
N ILE A 184 -0.40 18.83 -20.84
CA ILE A 184 -0.69 18.42 -22.23
C ILE A 184 -1.73 19.29 -22.96
N ALA A 185 -2.41 20.24 -22.31
CA ALA A 185 -3.46 21.02 -22.99
C ALA A 185 -3.02 22.40 -23.54
N GLY A 186 -3.08 22.57 -24.87
CA GLY A 186 -3.17 23.88 -25.56
C GLY A 186 -2.04 24.87 -25.25
N ARG A 187 -2.40 26.15 -25.00
CA ARG A 187 -1.44 27.24 -24.69
C ARG A 187 -0.60 26.99 -23.44
N ILE A 188 -0.99 26.03 -22.58
CA ILE A 188 -0.31 25.73 -21.32
C ILE A 188 0.92 24.85 -21.59
N ARG A 189 0.84 23.86 -22.49
CA ARG A 189 2.01 23.04 -22.90
C ARG A 189 3.14 23.89 -23.47
N LYS A 190 2.84 24.80 -24.42
CA LYS A 190 3.85 25.69 -25.01
C LYS A 190 4.55 26.52 -23.94
N LYS A 191 3.79 27.13 -23.03
CA LYS A 191 4.33 27.98 -21.97
C LYS A 191 5.16 27.23 -20.93
N THR A 192 4.79 26.01 -20.55
CA THR A 192 5.58 25.29 -19.53
C THR A 192 6.87 24.73 -20.09
N HIS A 193 6.89 24.23 -21.33
CA HIS A 193 8.14 23.89 -22.03
C HIS A 193 9.02 25.13 -22.24
N GLU A 194 8.44 26.29 -22.57
CA GLU A 194 9.19 27.56 -22.66
C GLU A 194 9.83 27.98 -21.32
N ILE A 195 9.23 27.61 -20.18
CA ILE A 195 9.71 28.01 -18.85
C ILE A 195 10.74 27.03 -18.29
N PHE A 196 10.51 25.72 -18.43
CA PHE A 196 11.33 24.69 -17.80
C PHE A 196 12.21 23.92 -18.79
N GLY A 197 11.83 23.81 -20.06
CA GLY A 197 12.46 22.91 -21.04
C GLY A 197 11.69 21.59 -21.21
N ASP A 198 12.35 20.62 -21.84
CA ASP A 198 11.78 19.30 -22.12
C ASP A 198 11.71 18.38 -20.89
N TYR A 199 11.04 17.23 -21.06
CA TYR A 199 11.01 16.21 -20.01
C TYR A 199 12.40 15.61 -19.79
N ILE A 200 12.88 15.69 -18.55
CA ILE A 200 14.11 15.03 -18.09
C ILE A 200 13.81 13.56 -17.81
N ASP A 201 12.70 13.30 -17.13
CA ASP A 201 12.31 11.97 -16.70
C ASP A 201 10.79 11.85 -16.52
N GLN A 202 10.26 10.65 -16.74
CA GLN A 202 8.84 10.32 -16.66
C GLN A 202 8.62 9.01 -15.91
N TYR A 203 7.79 9.06 -14.87
CA TYR A 203 7.36 7.90 -14.10
C TYR A 203 5.83 7.90 -13.95
N THR A 204 5.17 7.06 -14.74
CA THR A 204 3.73 7.15 -14.98
C THR A 204 2.91 6.47 -13.88
N ILE A 205 1.57 6.62 -13.95
CA ILE A 205 0.66 5.94 -13.02
C ILE A 205 0.78 4.42 -13.16
N GLU A 206 0.81 3.92 -14.39
CA GLU A 206 0.86 2.48 -14.67
C GLU A 206 2.16 1.85 -14.13
N GLN A 207 3.31 2.47 -14.40
CA GLN A 207 4.60 2.02 -13.86
C GLN A 207 4.58 1.99 -12.33
N SER A 208 4.05 3.04 -11.70
CA SER A 208 3.95 3.11 -10.24
C SER A 208 3.07 2.02 -9.63
N GLN A 209 2.03 1.59 -10.34
CA GLN A 209 1.17 0.49 -9.91
C GLN A 209 1.86 -0.88 -10.11
N LYS A 210 2.52 -1.09 -11.26
CA LYS A 210 3.29 -2.31 -11.56
C LYS A 210 4.40 -2.53 -10.53
N ASP A 211 5.06 -1.46 -10.13
CA ASP A 211 6.14 -1.51 -9.13
C ASP A 211 5.62 -1.61 -7.68
N GLY A 212 4.29 -1.57 -7.48
CA GLY A 212 3.67 -1.58 -6.14
C GLY A 212 3.96 -0.32 -5.32
N SER A 213 4.41 0.77 -5.95
CA SER A 213 4.64 2.08 -5.31
C SER A 213 3.32 2.80 -5.00
N THR A 214 2.29 2.59 -5.82
CA THR A 214 0.91 3.05 -5.58
C THR A 214 -0.07 1.90 -5.81
N VAL A 215 -1.27 2.00 -5.23
CA VAL A 215 -2.35 1.04 -5.46
C VAL A 215 -3.29 1.54 -6.56
N LYS A 216 -4.04 0.62 -7.18
CA LYS A 216 -5.03 0.95 -8.22
C LYS A 216 -6.16 1.81 -7.66
N ILE A 217 -6.77 2.63 -8.51
CA ILE A 217 -7.96 3.41 -8.16
C ILE A 217 -9.16 2.80 -8.87
N LEU A 218 -10.19 2.46 -8.10
CA LEU A 218 -11.48 2.06 -8.63
C LEU A 218 -12.43 3.26 -8.63
N TYR A 219 -13.29 3.33 -9.64
CA TYR A 219 -14.32 4.35 -9.73
C TYR A 219 -15.71 3.74 -9.75
N GLU A 220 -16.59 4.32 -8.94
CA GLU A 220 -17.99 3.97 -8.82
C GLU A 220 -18.83 5.23 -8.98
N GLY A 221 -19.62 5.30 -10.05
CA GLY A 221 -20.66 6.30 -10.20
C GLY A 221 -21.94 5.84 -9.51
N ARG A 222 -22.49 6.64 -8.59
CA ARG A 222 -23.80 6.37 -7.94
C ARG A 222 -24.98 7.03 -8.66
N LYS A 223 -24.80 7.40 -9.93
CA LYS A 223 -25.84 7.94 -10.81
C LYS A 223 -26.05 7.06 -12.04
N ALA A 224 -27.30 7.02 -12.49
CA ALA A 224 -27.69 6.36 -13.74
C ALA A 224 -26.90 6.95 -14.92
N GLU A 225 -26.34 6.07 -15.74
CA GLU A 225 -25.51 6.40 -16.90
C GLU A 225 -26.27 7.31 -17.87
N ALA A 226 -25.77 8.52 -18.09
CA ALA A 226 -26.18 9.37 -19.19
C ALA A 226 -24.95 9.62 -20.07
N ARG A 227 -24.74 8.76 -21.08
CA ARG A 227 -23.81 9.04 -22.18
C ARG A 227 -24.37 10.18 -23.03
N VAL A 228 -23.62 11.27 -23.19
CA VAL A 228 -23.84 12.30 -24.22
C VAL A 228 -22.50 12.99 -24.50
N GLU A 229 -22.22 13.14 -25.79
CA GLU A 229 -21.06 13.80 -26.40
C GLU A 229 -21.03 15.30 -26.11
N ASP A 230 -19.81 15.82 -25.97
CA ASP A 230 -19.39 17.23 -25.89
C ASP A 230 -19.93 18.12 -24.75
N GLY A 231 -19.01 18.49 -23.84
CA GLY A 231 -18.97 19.82 -23.22
C GLY A 231 -20.25 20.34 -22.56
N ARG A 232 -20.88 19.57 -21.67
CA ARG A 232 -22.15 19.95 -21.03
C ARG A 232 -22.09 21.21 -20.15
N THR A 233 -23.19 21.97 -20.16
CA THR A 233 -23.47 23.10 -19.24
C THR A 233 -24.13 22.63 -17.93
N LEU A 234 -24.14 23.47 -16.89
CA LEU A 234 -24.79 23.18 -15.60
C LEU A 234 -26.29 22.89 -15.71
N ASP A 235 -26.97 23.50 -16.69
CA ASP A 235 -28.40 23.31 -16.90
C ASP A 235 -28.69 21.92 -17.45
N GLN A 236 -27.87 21.44 -18.40
CA GLN A 236 -27.93 20.07 -18.89
C GLN A 236 -27.64 19.06 -17.77
N PHE A 237 -26.68 19.36 -16.88
CA PHE A 237 -26.41 18.54 -15.69
C PHE A 237 -27.60 18.48 -14.71
N PHE A 238 -28.31 19.59 -14.52
CA PHE A 238 -29.53 19.62 -13.73
C PHE A 238 -30.64 18.79 -14.39
N ASP A 239 -30.81 18.88 -15.70
CA ASP A 239 -31.81 18.12 -16.44
C ASP A 239 -31.52 16.62 -16.46
N ASP A 240 -30.25 16.23 -16.49
CA ASP A 240 -29.81 14.83 -16.35
C ASP A 240 -30.03 14.29 -14.93
N MET A 241 -29.74 15.11 -13.91
CA MET A 241 -29.97 14.80 -12.49
C MET A 241 -31.43 14.49 -12.16
N PHE A 242 -32.36 15.15 -12.84
CA PHE A 242 -33.80 15.02 -12.62
C PHE A 242 -34.50 14.45 -13.86
N ARG A 243 -33.81 13.65 -14.68
CA ARG A 243 -34.34 13.15 -15.96
C ARG A 243 -35.64 12.36 -15.83
N SER A 244 -35.87 11.74 -14.67
CA SER A 244 -37.09 11.01 -14.32
C SER A 244 -38.26 11.88 -13.86
N ARG A 245 -38.04 13.19 -13.66
CA ARG A 245 -39.06 14.19 -13.28
C ARG A 245 -39.61 14.91 -14.51
N SER A 246 -40.86 15.36 -14.43
CA SER A 246 -41.47 16.15 -15.50
C SER A 246 -40.79 17.53 -15.63
N GLU A 247 -40.95 18.16 -16.78
CA GLU A 247 -40.36 19.49 -17.06
C GLU A 247 -40.89 20.56 -16.09
N GLU A 248 -42.17 20.46 -15.72
CA GLU A 248 -42.83 21.32 -14.72
C GLU A 248 -42.25 21.13 -13.31
N GLU A 249 -41.95 19.90 -12.90
CA GLU A 249 -41.31 19.60 -11.61
C GLU A 249 -39.87 20.12 -11.55
N ARG A 250 -39.13 19.99 -12.66
CA ARG A 250 -37.76 20.51 -12.81
C ARG A 250 -37.73 22.01 -12.69
N GLU A 251 -38.66 22.70 -13.36
CA GLU A 251 -38.79 24.15 -13.23
C GLU A 251 -39.19 24.58 -11.82
N ALA A 252 -40.06 23.83 -11.13
CA ALA A 252 -40.41 24.11 -9.74
C ALA A 252 -39.19 23.99 -8.81
N ILE A 253 -38.33 22.99 -9.02
CA ILE A 253 -37.07 22.82 -8.27
C ILE A 253 -36.08 23.97 -8.60
N ARG A 254 -35.95 24.37 -9.88
CA ARG A 254 -35.14 25.54 -10.28
C ARG A 254 -35.64 26.82 -9.61
N ARG A 255 -36.96 27.07 -9.61
CA ARG A 255 -37.57 28.24 -8.94
C ARG A 255 -37.36 28.23 -7.42
N LYS A 256 -37.41 27.04 -6.78
CA LYS A 256 -37.29 26.91 -5.31
C LYS A 256 -35.87 27.10 -4.79
N TYR A 257 -34.84 26.68 -5.53
CA TYR A 257 -33.45 26.68 -5.04
C TYR A 257 -32.50 27.60 -5.83
N GLY A 258 -32.89 28.08 -7.00
CA GLY A 258 -32.15 29.05 -7.82
C GLY A 258 -30.95 28.45 -8.56
N THR A 259 -29.87 28.10 -7.83
CA THR A 259 -28.60 27.62 -8.40
C THR A 259 -28.32 26.16 -8.08
N VAL A 260 -27.53 25.48 -8.93
CA VAL A 260 -27.08 24.08 -8.71
C VAL A 260 -26.37 23.91 -7.36
N ALA A 261 -25.59 24.92 -6.93
CA ALA A 261 -24.93 24.91 -5.62
C ALA A 261 -25.95 24.85 -4.47
N ASN A 262 -27.02 25.64 -4.51
CA ASN A 262 -28.05 25.63 -3.48
C ASN A 262 -28.81 24.30 -3.40
N ILE A 263 -29.01 23.64 -4.55
CA ILE A 263 -29.62 22.31 -4.62
C ILE A 263 -28.71 21.27 -3.99
N LEU A 264 -27.43 21.24 -4.37
CA LEU A 264 -26.44 20.31 -3.81
C LEU A 264 -26.22 20.53 -2.30
N GLU A 265 -26.44 21.75 -1.84
CA GLU A 265 -26.39 22.12 -0.44
C GLU A 265 -27.67 21.82 0.35
N ALA A 266 -28.78 21.46 -0.30
CA ALA A 266 -30.05 21.23 0.36
C ALA A 266 -29.89 20.21 1.51
N LYS A 267 -30.43 20.55 2.70
CA LYS A 267 -30.23 19.76 3.93
C LYS A 267 -30.69 18.32 3.74
N ASP A 268 -31.84 18.11 3.12
CA ASP A 268 -32.42 16.78 2.92
C ASP A 268 -31.60 15.95 1.93
N LEU A 269 -31.09 16.58 0.86
CA LEU A 269 -30.23 15.91 -0.11
C LEU A 269 -28.88 15.53 0.50
N ILE A 270 -28.27 16.43 1.29
CA ILE A 270 -27.04 16.13 2.04
C ILE A 270 -27.29 15.01 3.05
N ALA A 271 -28.44 15.00 3.75
CA ALA A 271 -28.78 13.96 4.69
C ALA A 271 -28.90 12.59 4.01
N ALA A 272 -29.63 12.51 2.90
CA ALA A 272 -29.77 11.28 2.11
C ALA A 272 -28.40 10.77 1.62
N LYS A 273 -27.57 11.66 1.05
CA LYS A 273 -26.20 11.32 0.62
C LYS A 273 -25.33 10.86 1.78
N ALA A 274 -25.41 11.51 2.93
CA ALA A 274 -24.62 11.13 4.11
C ALA A 274 -25.04 9.75 4.67
N GLU A 275 -26.34 9.43 4.64
CA GLU A 275 -26.83 8.11 5.03
C GLU A 275 -26.30 7.02 4.09
N ASP A 276 -26.38 7.25 2.78
CA ASP A 276 -25.86 6.33 1.77
C ASP A 276 -24.34 6.17 1.85
N MET A 277 -23.58 7.27 1.92
CA MET A 277 -22.12 7.27 2.10
C MET A 277 -21.70 6.51 3.35
N LEU A 278 -22.44 6.69 4.46
CA LEU A 278 -22.11 6.02 5.71
C LEU A 278 -22.40 4.52 5.63
N LEU A 279 -23.54 4.11 5.07
CA LEU A 279 -23.87 2.69 4.88
C LEU A 279 -22.84 2.02 3.96
N HIS A 280 -22.53 2.63 2.83
CA HIS A 280 -21.49 2.17 1.91
C HIS A 280 -20.13 2.06 2.61
N TYR A 281 -19.71 3.08 3.37
CA TYR A 281 -18.48 3.05 4.14
C TYR A 281 -18.44 1.87 5.12
N THR A 282 -19.52 1.65 5.87
CA THR A 282 -19.59 0.58 6.87
C THR A 282 -19.57 -0.82 6.28
N ALA A 283 -20.08 -0.99 5.05
CA ALA A 283 -20.10 -2.27 4.37
C ALA A 283 -18.80 -2.57 3.60
N ASN A 284 -18.19 -1.55 2.98
CA ASN A 284 -17.11 -1.75 2.01
C ASN A 284 -15.71 -1.43 2.56
N ILE A 285 -15.61 -0.46 3.47
CA ILE A 285 -14.33 0.16 3.86
C ILE A 285 -13.99 -0.14 5.31
N LEU A 286 -14.97 0.02 6.21
CA LEU A 286 -14.82 -0.22 7.64
C LEU A 286 -14.35 -1.64 7.97
N PRO A 287 -14.83 -2.73 7.33
CA PRO A 287 -14.39 -4.09 7.65
C PRO A 287 -12.89 -4.30 7.45
N ASN A 288 -12.30 -3.52 6.53
CA ASN A 288 -10.87 -3.54 6.24
C ASN A 288 -10.06 -2.55 7.09
N GLY A 289 -10.71 -1.77 7.97
CA GLY A 289 -10.05 -0.86 8.92
C GLY A 289 -9.57 0.47 8.32
N PHE A 290 -10.03 0.83 7.12
CA PHE A 290 -9.62 2.06 6.42
C PHE A 290 -10.54 3.24 6.65
N LYS A 291 -10.09 4.44 6.22
CA LYS A 291 -10.75 5.72 6.47
C LYS A 291 -11.24 6.38 5.17
N ALA A 292 -12.06 7.42 5.31
CA ALA A 292 -12.74 8.08 4.21
C ALA A 292 -12.57 9.60 4.20
N GLN A 293 -12.63 10.18 3.01
CA GLN A 293 -12.72 11.62 2.79
C GLN A 293 -13.97 11.97 1.97
N VAL A 294 -14.70 13.02 2.37
CA VAL A 294 -15.84 13.57 1.63
C VAL A 294 -15.45 14.94 1.09
N VAL A 295 -15.65 15.16 -0.20
CA VAL A 295 -15.39 16.44 -0.85
C VAL A 295 -16.69 17.13 -1.23
N ALA A 296 -17.05 18.13 -0.42
CA ALA A 296 -18.29 18.86 -0.53
C ALA A 296 -18.19 20.05 -1.50
N VAL A 297 -19.32 20.43 -2.09
CA VAL A 297 -19.43 21.57 -3.04
C VAL A 297 -19.02 22.92 -2.43
N SER A 298 -19.24 23.14 -1.13
CA SER A 298 -18.94 24.40 -0.45
C SER A 298 -18.55 24.21 1.03
N ARG A 299 -18.07 25.30 1.67
CA ARG A 299 -17.79 25.32 3.12
C ARG A 299 -19.06 25.04 3.93
N ARG A 300 -20.19 25.60 3.49
CA ARG A 300 -21.50 25.39 4.10
C ARG A 300 -21.96 23.94 3.95
N ALA A 301 -21.76 23.35 2.78
CA ALA A 301 -22.03 21.93 2.53
C ALA A 301 -21.20 21.04 3.45
N ALA A 302 -19.90 21.31 3.61
CA ALA A 302 -19.01 20.51 4.45
C ALA A 302 -19.48 20.44 5.92
N ILE A 303 -19.94 21.57 6.48
CA ILE A 303 -20.49 21.60 7.84
C ILE A 303 -21.83 20.85 7.90
N ARG A 304 -22.70 21.02 6.90
CA ARG A 304 -23.98 20.29 6.83
C ARG A 304 -23.75 18.79 6.74
N TYR A 305 -22.78 18.32 5.97
CA TYR A 305 -22.36 16.92 5.93
C TYR A 305 -21.90 16.46 7.31
N TYR A 306 -21.06 17.22 8.01
CA TYR A 306 -20.59 16.84 9.34
C TYR A 306 -21.76 16.61 10.32
N GLU A 307 -22.75 17.49 10.31
CA GLU A 307 -23.97 17.32 11.11
C GLU A 307 -24.82 16.13 10.63
N ALA A 308 -24.92 15.94 9.31
CA ALA A 308 -25.69 14.85 8.70
C ALA A 308 -25.09 13.47 8.99
N PHE A 309 -23.75 13.32 8.94
CA PHE A 309 -23.06 12.07 9.28
C PHE A 309 -23.31 11.67 10.74
N GLY A 310 -23.34 12.63 11.67
CA GLY A 310 -23.71 12.37 13.06
C GLY A 310 -25.12 11.79 13.19
N LYS A 311 -26.09 12.38 12.49
CA LYS A 311 -27.48 11.88 12.46
C LYS A 311 -27.61 10.54 11.76
N ALA A 312 -26.93 10.37 10.62
CA ALA A 312 -26.90 9.14 9.84
C ALA A 312 -26.36 7.98 10.67
N LYS A 313 -25.30 8.20 11.46
CA LYS A 313 -24.76 7.19 12.39
C LYS A 313 -25.79 6.74 13.41
N THR A 314 -26.49 7.68 14.07
CA THR A 314 -27.56 7.33 15.02
C THR A 314 -28.70 6.57 14.34
N LYS A 315 -29.10 6.98 13.13
CA LYS A 315 -30.16 6.32 12.38
C LYS A 315 -29.76 4.91 11.95
N LEU A 316 -28.53 4.73 11.47
CA LEU A 316 -27.99 3.45 11.05
C LEU A 316 -27.92 2.47 12.23
N LEU A 317 -27.39 2.89 13.39
CA LEU A 317 -27.36 2.05 14.60
C LEU A 317 -28.77 1.58 15.01
N LYS A 318 -29.77 2.46 14.97
CA LYS A 318 -31.18 2.10 15.23
C LYS A 318 -31.76 1.14 14.19
N ARG A 319 -31.35 1.25 12.93
CA ARG A 319 -31.75 0.28 11.89
C ARG A 319 -31.13 -1.09 12.15
N LEU A 320 -29.85 -1.13 12.54
CA LEU A 320 -29.15 -2.38 12.88
C LEU A 320 -29.76 -3.07 14.11
N GLU A 321 -30.25 -2.31 15.10
CA GLU A 321 -30.97 -2.85 16.27
C GLU A 321 -32.30 -3.49 15.92
N ARG A 322 -32.92 -3.07 14.82
CA ARG A 322 -34.22 -3.58 14.34
C ARG A 322 -34.08 -4.60 13.24
N LEU A 323 -32.85 -4.96 12.86
CA LEU A 323 -32.60 -5.95 11.84
C LEU A 323 -33.12 -7.30 12.35
N ASP A 324 -33.86 -8.03 11.52
CA ASP A 324 -34.33 -9.36 11.87
C ASP A 324 -33.12 -10.28 12.15
N PRO A 325 -33.00 -10.87 13.35
CA PRO A 325 -31.92 -11.80 13.66
C PRO A 325 -31.81 -12.98 12.70
N ASN A 326 -32.90 -13.36 12.03
CA ASN A 326 -32.90 -14.45 11.05
C ASN A 326 -32.06 -14.12 9.81
N LEU A 327 -31.92 -12.83 9.46
CA LEU A 327 -31.10 -12.40 8.31
C LEU A 327 -29.62 -12.77 8.47
N PHE A 328 -29.13 -12.98 9.70
CA PHE A 328 -27.75 -13.38 9.95
C PHE A 328 -27.49 -14.87 9.72
N ASN A 329 -28.55 -15.68 9.68
CA ASN A 329 -28.49 -17.13 9.55
C ASN A 329 -29.10 -17.63 8.22
N LEU A 330 -29.44 -16.72 7.31
CA LEU A 330 -29.97 -17.10 6.00
C LEU A 330 -28.95 -17.96 5.25
N PRO A 331 -29.38 -19.09 4.67
CA PRO A 331 -28.54 -19.89 3.77
C PRO A 331 -28.13 -19.04 2.54
N GLU A 332 -27.01 -19.41 1.93
CA GLU A 332 -26.31 -18.57 0.93
C GLU A 332 -27.17 -18.25 -0.31
N ASP A 333 -28.02 -19.19 -0.71
CA ASP A 333 -28.98 -19.07 -1.81
C ASP A 333 -30.05 -18.01 -1.54
N GLU A 334 -30.58 -17.94 -0.31
CA GLU A 334 -31.57 -16.91 0.07
C GLU A 334 -30.93 -15.52 0.25
N GLN A 335 -29.63 -15.45 0.53
CA GLN A 335 -28.91 -14.17 0.55
C GLN A 335 -28.76 -13.57 -0.84
N GLU A 336 -28.89 -14.38 -1.90
CA GLU A 336 -28.72 -13.88 -3.26
C GLU A 336 -29.86 -12.97 -3.71
N ASP A 337 -31.06 -13.26 -3.23
CA ASP A 337 -32.29 -12.53 -3.54
C ASP A 337 -32.44 -11.23 -2.73
N LEU A 338 -31.56 -10.98 -1.77
CA LEU A 338 -31.59 -9.77 -0.94
C LEU A 338 -31.18 -8.53 -1.74
N ASP A 339 -31.84 -7.42 -1.49
CA ASP A 339 -31.45 -6.13 -2.04
C ASP A 339 -30.06 -5.69 -1.50
N GLU A 340 -29.40 -4.78 -2.22
CA GLU A 340 -28.07 -4.27 -1.84
C GLU A 340 -28.06 -3.63 -0.44
N GLU A 341 -29.10 -2.90 -0.09
CA GLU A 341 -29.19 -2.18 1.17
C GLU A 341 -29.24 -3.15 2.37
N THR A 342 -30.07 -4.19 2.28
CA THR A 342 -30.19 -5.24 3.30
C THR A 342 -28.85 -5.95 3.52
N ARG A 343 -28.11 -6.27 2.46
CA ARG A 343 -26.77 -6.89 2.58
C ARG A 343 -25.74 -5.96 3.21
N PHE A 344 -25.76 -4.68 2.85
CA PHE A 344 -24.88 -3.69 3.46
C PHE A 344 -25.17 -3.58 4.96
N LEU A 345 -26.44 -3.66 5.36
CA LEU A 345 -26.85 -3.66 6.77
C LEU A 345 -26.34 -4.91 7.50
N ILE A 346 -26.42 -6.10 6.91
CA ILE A 346 -25.87 -7.34 7.49
C ILE A 346 -24.37 -7.20 7.75
N ILE A 347 -23.60 -6.63 6.81
CA ILE A 347 -22.15 -6.47 6.98
C ILE A 347 -21.82 -5.38 7.99
N ALA A 348 -22.57 -4.28 7.97
CA ALA A 348 -22.42 -3.20 8.93
C ALA A 348 -22.72 -3.67 10.37
N SER A 349 -23.65 -4.62 10.55
CA SER A 349 -23.98 -5.18 11.87
C SER A 349 -22.78 -5.90 12.51
N LYS A 350 -21.98 -6.62 11.71
CA LYS A 350 -20.76 -7.32 12.18
C LYS A 350 -19.73 -6.37 12.80
N ASN A 351 -19.77 -5.09 12.42
CA ASN A 351 -18.86 -4.04 12.90
C ASN A 351 -19.57 -2.99 13.77
N ARG A 352 -20.72 -3.33 14.37
CA ARG A 352 -21.57 -2.38 15.13
C ARG A 352 -20.82 -1.67 16.26
N ASP A 353 -19.96 -2.38 16.99
CA ASP A 353 -19.22 -1.80 18.11
C ASP A 353 -18.28 -0.68 17.63
N VAL A 354 -17.50 -0.97 16.59
CA VAL A 354 -16.60 0.02 15.96
C VAL A 354 -17.41 1.17 15.35
N LEU A 355 -18.53 0.86 14.67
CA LEU A 355 -19.44 1.85 14.11
C LEU A 355 -19.95 2.83 15.19
N SER A 356 -20.28 2.33 16.38
CA SER A 356 -20.78 3.13 17.49
C SER A 356 -19.78 4.16 18.02
N GLU A 357 -18.48 3.93 17.80
CA GLU A 357 -17.40 4.80 18.27
C GLU A 357 -16.89 5.78 17.21
N LEU A 358 -17.29 5.63 15.94
CA LEU A 358 -16.74 6.44 14.84
C LEU A 358 -16.92 7.95 15.08
N GLU A 359 -15.86 8.70 14.82
CA GLU A 359 -15.84 10.15 14.84
C GLU A 359 -15.71 10.72 13.42
N PHE A 360 -16.24 11.92 13.24
CA PHE A 360 -16.22 12.66 11.98
C PHE A 360 -15.65 14.06 12.22
N ALA A 361 -15.06 14.69 11.19
CA ALA A 361 -14.61 16.08 11.29
C ALA A 361 -14.79 16.85 9.98
N ALA A 362 -15.37 18.05 10.06
CA ALA A 362 -15.32 19.02 8.96
C ALA A 362 -14.08 19.92 9.11
N ILE A 363 -13.30 20.03 8.03
CA ILE A 363 -12.06 20.81 7.94
C ILE A 363 -12.19 21.77 6.75
N ILE A 364 -12.32 23.06 7.07
CA ILE A 364 -12.52 24.12 6.07
C ILE A 364 -11.59 25.30 6.30
N SER A 365 -11.32 26.07 5.26
CA SER A 365 -10.52 27.29 5.33
C SER A 365 -11.27 28.40 6.07
N GLY A 366 -10.55 29.15 6.91
CA GLY A 366 -11.11 30.29 7.63
C GLY A 366 -11.10 31.59 6.83
N ASP A 367 -12.11 32.42 7.07
CA ASP A 367 -12.32 33.75 6.50
C ASP A 367 -12.72 34.75 7.60
N HIS A 368 -12.42 36.03 7.41
CA HIS A 368 -12.70 37.11 8.36
C HIS A 368 -14.21 37.36 8.53
N ASN A 369 -15.00 37.02 7.51
CA ASN A 369 -16.46 37.15 7.54
C ASN A 369 -17.18 35.85 7.96
N ASP A 370 -16.44 34.86 8.48
CA ASP A 370 -17.03 33.58 8.86
C ASP A 370 -17.98 33.72 10.06
N PRO A 371 -19.15 33.05 10.04
CA PRO A 371 -20.02 32.96 11.20
C PRO A 371 -19.29 32.31 12.40
N PRO A 372 -19.64 32.66 13.66
CA PRO A 372 -19.02 32.05 14.84
C PRO A 372 -19.08 30.52 14.87
N SER A 373 -20.12 29.92 14.27
CA SER A 373 -20.30 28.47 14.16
C SER A 373 -19.23 27.77 13.31
N TYR A 374 -18.52 28.50 12.44
CA TYR A 374 -17.47 27.96 11.57
C TYR A 374 -16.13 27.86 12.31
N LYS A 375 -15.93 28.64 13.38
CA LYS A 375 -14.67 28.73 14.12
C LYS A 375 -14.14 27.38 14.60
N LYS A 376 -15.04 26.46 14.99
CA LYS A 376 -14.67 25.08 15.38
C LYS A 376 -14.06 24.25 14.24
N HIS A 377 -14.34 24.60 12.99
CA HIS A 377 -13.89 23.90 11.78
C HIS A 377 -12.75 24.61 11.05
N THR A 378 -12.49 25.88 11.37
CA THR A 378 -11.45 26.73 10.75
C THR A 378 -10.22 26.94 11.63
N ASP A 379 -10.27 26.51 12.89
CA ASP A 379 -9.17 26.63 13.86
C ASP A 379 -7.94 25.79 13.43
N LYS A 380 -6.82 26.47 13.15
CA LYS A 380 -5.59 25.84 12.67
C LYS A 380 -4.95 24.89 13.68
N ALA A 381 -5.01 25.18 14.98
CA ALA A 381 -4.43 24.31 15.99
C ALA A 381 -5.22 22.99 16.08
N LYS A 382 -6.55 23.06 15.99
CA LYS A 382 -7.40 21.88 15.90
C LYS A 382 -7.16 21.10 14.61
N GLN A 383 -7.04 21.79 13.48
CA GLN A 383 -6.73 21.15 12.20
C GLN A 383 -5.38 20.41 12.25
N GLU A 384 -4.35 20.98 12.87
CA GLU A 384 -3.06 20.29 13.05
C GLU A 384 -3.21 19.01 13.89
N ILE A 385 -4.01 19.04 14.96
CA ILE A 385 -4.30 17.83 15.76
C ILE A 385 -5.03 16.76 14.93
N LEU A 386 -5.94 17.15 14.04
CA LEU A 386 -6.75 16.21 13.25
C LEU A 386 -5.98 15.62 12.07
N VAL A 387 -5.28 16.46 11.29
CA VAL A 387 -4.73 16.13 9.97
C VAL A 387 -3.28 16.57 9.76
N GLY A 388 -2.62 17.10 10.80
CA GLY A 388 -1.22 17.48 10.80
C GLY A 388 -0.27 16.29 10.60
N LYS A 389 1.02 16.50 10.84
CA LYS A 389 2.04 15.44 10.63
C LYS A 389 1.68 14.14 11.37
N ASP A 390 1.34 14.25 12.65
CA ASP A 390 0.95 13.16 13.55
C ASP A 390 -0.55 13.17 13.89
N GLY A 391 -1.34 13.73 12.98
CA GLY A 391 -2.76 13.97 13.18
C GLY A 391 -3.58 12.69 13.39
N ARG A 392 -4.66 12.81 14.16
CA ARG A 392 -5.61 11.72 14.49
C ARG A 392 -6.05 10.88 13.28
N PHE A 393 -6.35 11.53 12.15
CA PHE A 393 -6.83 10.85 10.95
C PHE A 393 -5.80 9.87 10.36
N LYS A 394 -4.50 10.11 10.56
CA LYS A 394 -3.43 9.24 10.02
C LYS A 394 -3.14 8.03 10.88
N LYS A 395 -3.80 7.89 12.03
CA LYS A 395 -3.68 6.73 12.91
C LYS A 395 -4.69 5.65 12.52
N PRO A 396 -4.36 4.35 12.63
CA PRO A 396 -5.32 3.26 12.41
C PRO A 396 -6.56 3.33 13.33
N LEU A 397 -7.69 2.73 12.92
CA LEU A 397 -8.99 2.84 13.61
C LEU A 397 -9.03 2.19 15.01
N ASP A 398 -8.17 1.21 15.26
CA ASP A 398 -7.95 0.62 16.59
C ASP A 398 -7.31 1.63 17.56
N LYS A 399 -6.53 2.58 17.06
CA LYS A 399 -5.86 3.64 17.84
C LYS A 399 -6.62 4.96 17.88
N ASP A 400 -7.33 5.31 16.81
CA ASP A 400 -8.09 6.56 16.74
C ASP A 400 -9.35 6.42 15.89
N LYS A 401 -10.49 6.78 16.48
CA LYS A 401 -11.83 6.59 15.92
C LYS A 401 -12.24 7.63 14.88
N LEU A 402 -11.40 8.64 14.58
CA LEU A 402 -11.67 9.60 13.52
C LEU A 402 -11.62 8.92 12.14
N ALA A 403 -12.80 8.67 11.57
CA ALA A 403 -12.99 7.79 10.43
C ALA A 403 -13.27 8.54 9.12
N VAL A 404 -14.01 9.64 9.18
CA VAL A 404 -14.39 10.44 8.01
C VAL A 404 -13.98 11.89 8.20
N ILE A 405 -13.23 12.45 7.25
CA ILE A 405 -12.98 13.88 7.14
C ILE A 405 -13.79 14.48 5.99
N ILE A 406 -14.34 15.67 6.21
CA ILE A 406 -15.20 16.36 5.26
C ILE A 406 -14.55 17.69 4.92
N VAL A 407 -14.25 17.90 3.64
CA VAL A 407 -13.49 19.06 3.15
C VAL A 407 -14.19 19.71 1.95
N LYS A 408 -13.75 20.92 1.59
CA LYS A 408 -14.13 21.58 0.34
C LYS A 408 -12.97 21.65 -0.67
N SER A 409 -11.88 22.31 -0.27
CA SER A 409 -10.65 22.42 -1.09
C SER A 409 -9.38 22.17 -0.29
N MET A 410 -9.47 22.12 1.04
CA MET A 410 -8.34 21.72 1.87
C MET A 410 -8.07 20.23 1.68
N LEU A 411 -6.81 19.83 1.86
CA LEU A 411 -6.37 18.43 1.86
C LEU A 411 -6.49 17.67 0.52
N LEU A 412 -7.04 18.30 -0.53
CA LEU A 412 -7.01 17.73 -1.89
C LEU A 412 -5.60 17.75 -2.50
N VAL A 413 -4.71 18.59 -1.96
CA VAL A 413 -3.31 18.72 -2.39
C VAL A 413 -2.40 18.69 -1.18
N GLY A 414 -1.27 17.98 -1.30
CA GLY A 414 -0.19 17.98 -0.30
C GLY A 414 -0.45 17.16 0.97
N PHE A 415 -1.70 16.79 1.26
CA PHE A 415 -2.07 15.93 2.39
C PHE A 415 -1.81 14.45 2.08
N ASP A 416 -1.12 13.75 2.98
CA ASP A 416 -0.71 12.36 2.77
C ASP A 416 -1.26 11.49 3.90
N ALA A 417 -2.23 10.64 3.57
CA ALA A 417 -2.92 9.75 4.51
C ALA A 417 -3.04 8.34 3.89
N PRO A 418 -2.05 7.45 4.10
CA PRO A 418 -2.07 6.09 3.57
C PRO A 418 -3.33 5.27 3.89
N LEU A 419 -3.92 5.52 5.05
CA LEU A 419 -5.14 4.86 5.54
C LEU A 419 -6.44 5.33 4.86
N GLU A 420 -6.41 6.42 4.10
CA GLU A 420 -7.57 6.89 3.34
C GLU A 420 -7.79 5.97 2.14
N GLN A 421 -8.85 5.16 2.16
CA GLN A 421 -9.16 4.22 1.08
C GLN A 421 -10.26 4.73 0.16
N VAL A 422 -11.22 5.51 0.66
CA VAL A 422 -12.34 5.99 -0.14
C VAL A 422 -12.45 7.51 -0.16
N MET A 423 -12.73 8.07 -1.34
CA MET A 423 -13.07 9.46 -1.55
C MET A 423 -14.49 9.59 -2.11
N TYR A 424 -15.36 10.26 -1.39
CA TYR A 424 -16.71 10.61 -1.81
C TYR A 424 -16.74 11.98 -2.47
N LEU A 425 -17.10 12.05 -3.74
CA LEU A 425 -17.14 13.30 -4.52
C LEU A 425 -18.57 13.80 -4.65
N ASP A 426 -18.84 14.99 -4.10
CA ASP A 426 -20.12 15.70 -4.23
C ASP A 426 -19.91 17.13 -4.76
N ARG A 427 -18.92 17.27 -5.64
CA ARG A 427 -18.46 18.55 -6.16
C ARG A 427 -17.98 18.39 -7.60
N PHE A 428 -18.29 19.39 -8.43
CA PHE A 428 -17.68 19.52 -9.74
C PHE A 428 -16.15 19.70 -9.63
N MET A 429 -15.40 18.83 -10.31
CA MET A 429 -13.96 18.91 -10.48
C MET A 429 -13.59 18.49 -11.90
N GLN A 430 -12.49 19.04 -12.43
CA GLN A 430 -12.00 18.72 -13.77
C GLN A 430 -10.48 18.85 -13.87
N GLY A 431 -9.89 18.17 -14.85
CA GLY A 431 -8.46 18.25 -15.16
C GLY A 431 -7.57 17.94 -13.96
N HIS A 432 -6.55 18.78 -13.75
CA HIS A 432 -5.53 18.57 -12.71
C HIS A 432 -6.08 18.49 -11.28
N GLU A 433 -7.11 19.28 -10.95
CA GLU A 433 -7.71 19.27 -9.61
C GLU A 433 -8.31 17.89 -9.30
N LEU A 434 -9.02 17.31 -10.26
CA LEU A 434 -9.63 15.98 -10.14
C LEU A 434 -8.56 14.90 -9.95
N LEU A 435 -7.51 14.90 -10.77
CA LEU A 435 -6.42 13.92 -10.68
C LEU A 435 -5.66 13.98 -9.35
N GLN A 436 -5.45 15.19 -8.81
CA GLN A 436 -4.79 15.36 -7.52
C GLN A 436 -5.63 14.84 -6.35
N ALA A 437 -6.94 15.10 -6.40
CA ALA A 437 -7.89 14.65 -5.40
C ALA A 437 -7.99 13.12 -5.38
N ILE A 438 -8.26 12.47 -6.52
CA ILE A 438 -8.38 11.00 -6.57
C ILE A 438 -7.08 10.29 -6.19
N ALA A 439 -5.92 10.88 -6.48
CA ALA A 439 -4.63 10.33 -6.08
C ALA A 439 -4.30 10.56 -4.58
N ARG A 440 -5.29 10.86 -3.73
CA ARG A 440 -5.18 10.71 -2.27
C ARG A 440 -5.43 9.26 -1.84
N VAL A 441 -6.32 8.54 -2.54
CA VAL A 441 -6.67 7.16 -2.16
C VAL A 441 -5.69 6.10 -2.68
N ASN A 442 -4.75 6.44 -3.56
CA ASN A 442 -3.80 5.50 -4.17
C ASN A 442 -2.53 5.21 -3.33
N ARG A 443 -2.45 5.74 -2.11
CA ARG A 443 -1.31 5.53 -1.22
C ARG A 443 -1.28 4.12 -0.67
N ARG A 444 -0.11 3.49 -0.70
CA ARG A 444 0.11 2.13 -0.18
C ARG A 444 0.03 2.12 1.34
N TYR A 445 -0.65 1.10 1.87
CA TYR A 445 -0.66 0.76 3.28
C TYR A 445 -0.80 -0.76 3.43
N THR A 446 -0.33 -1.34 4.54
CA THR A 446 -0.45 -2.78 4.78
C THR A 446 -1.92 -3.21 4.77
N GLY A 447 -2.26 -4.23 3.98
CA GLY A 447 -3.65 -4.69 3.80
C GLY A 447 -4.50 -3.85 2.86
N LYS A 448 -3.97 -2.74 2.33
CA LYS A 448 -4.69 -1.90 1.36
C LYS A 448 -4.31 -2.30 -0.05
N THR A 449 -5.26 -2.89 -0.77
CA THR A 449 -5.07 -3.37 -2.15
C THR A 449 -5.40 -2.31 -3.20
N ARG A 450 -6.24 -1.32 -2.85
CA ARG A 450 -6.80 -0.32 -3.78
C ARG A 450 -7.29 0.94 -3.06
N GLY A 451 -7.50 2.00 -3.85
CA GLY A 451 -8.31 3.16 -3.49
C GLY A 451 -9.63 3.16 -4.25
N LEU A 452 -10.66 3.80 -3.69
CA LEU A 452 -12.00 3.90 -4.26
C LEU A 452 -12.44 5.36 -4.36
N VAL A 453 -13.00 5.73 -5.50
CA VAL A 453 -13.64 7.03 -5.73
C VAL A 453 -15.11 6.79 -6.01
N VAL A 454 -15.97 7.29 -5.12
CA VAL A 454 -17.42 7.15 -5.24
C VAL A 454 -18.02 8.52 -5.56
N ASP A 455 -18.68 8.60 -6.70
CA ASP A 455 -19.08 9.85 -7.30
C ASP A 455 -20.60 10.08 -7.22
N TYR A 456 -20.97 11.09 -6.43
CA TYR A 456 -22.34 11.58 -6.25
C TYR A 456 -22.61 12.83 -7.09
N PHE A 457 -21.59 13.40 -7.72
CA PHE A 457 -21.76 14.51 -8.64
C PHE A 457 -21.96 14.01 -10.07
N GLY A 458 -21.20 13.04 -10.57
CA GLY A 458 -21.22 12.64 -11.97
C GLY A 458 -20.11 13.33 -12.77
N VAL A 459 -18.89 13.26 -12.26
CA VAL A 459 -17.64 13.67 -12.91
C VAL A 459 -17.01 12.56 -13.77
N GLY A 460 -17.69 11.42 -13.99
CA GLY A 460 -17.16 10.27 -14.73
C GLY A 460 -16.62 10.61 -16.12
N ASP A 461 -17.39 11.30 -16.96
CA ASP A 461 -16.94 11.71 -18.30
C ASP A 461 -15.73 12.66 -18.23
N ARG A 462 -15.75 13.59 -17.26
CA ARG A 462 -14.64 14.55 -16.99
C ARG A 462 -13.39 13.85 -16.48
N LEU A 463 -13.56 12.73 -15.78
CA LEU A 463 -12.48 11.90 -15.28
C LEU A 463 -11.83 11.15 -16.43
N THR A 464 -12.62 10.58 -17.34
CA THR A 464 -12.12 10.00 -18.59
C THR A 464 -11.40 11.05 -19.42
N GLU A 465 -11.94 12.27 -19.56
CA GLU A 465 -11.26 13.39 -20.23
C GLU A 465 -9.94 13.77 -19.53
N ALA A 466 -9.93 13.84 -18.19
CA ALA A 466 -8.73 14.17 -17.42
C ALA A 466 -7.66 13.06 -17.52
N LEU A 467 -8.08 11.81 -17.64
CA LEU A 467 -7.21 10.66 -17.88
C LEU A 467 -6.76 10.58 -19.34
N ALA A 468 -7.56 11.04 -20.31
CA ALA A 468 -7.19 11.13 -21.72
C ALA A 468 -5.99 12.07 -21.99
N ILE A 469 -5.63 12.89 -20.99
CA ILE A 469 -4.41 13.68 -20.98
C ILE A 469 -3.17 12.77 -20.88
N TYR A 470 -3.28 11.59 -20.26
CA TYR A 470 -2.22 10.57 -20.19
C TYR A 470 -2.17 9.78 -21.50
N SER A 471 -1.05 9.11 -21.81
CA SER A 471 -0.95 8.30 -23.04
C SER A 471 -2.04 7.22 -23.07
N GLN A 472 -2.51 6.79 -24.26
CA GLN A 472 -3.57 5.78 -24.35
C GLN A 472 -3.22 4.47 -23.62
N ASP A 473 -1.93 4.15 -23.53
CA ASP A 473 -1.43 2.99 -22.79
C ASP A 473 -1.49 3.20 -21.26
N ASP A 474 -1.23 4.42 -20.77
CA ASP A 474 -1.31 4.77 -19.34
C ASP A 474 -2.76 4.79 -18.79
N ILE A 475 -3.77 5.02 -19.64
CA ILE A 475 -5.18 5.13 -19.22
C ILE A 475 -5.76 3.78 -18.80
N LYS A 476 -5.41 2.70 -19.51
CA LYS A 476 -6.04 1.37 -19.35
C LYS A 476 -5.85 0.76 -17.96
N GLY A 477 -4.88 1.23 -17.17
CA GLY A 477 -4.62 0.72 -15.81
C GLY A 477 -4.89 1.72 -14.66
N ALA A 478 -4.97 3.02 -14.95
CA ALA A 478 -5.00 4.05 -13.92
C ALA A 478 -6.31 4.04 -13.11
N LEU A 479 -7.43 3.76 -13.78
CA LEU A 479 -8.76 3.87 -13.22
C LEU A 479 -9.65 2.77 -13.80
N ILE A 480 -10.14 1.89 -12.94
CA ILE A 480 -10.91 0.73 -13.35
C ILE A 480 -12.35 0.94 -12.90
N ASN A 481 -13.31 0.82 -13.82
CA ASN A 481 -14.71 0.77 -13.45
C ASN A 481 -14.97 -0.55 -12.74
N ILE A 482 -15.67 -0.52 -11.60
CA ILE A 482 -16.01 -1.76 -10.87
C ILE A 482 -16.76 -2.77 -11.75
N ARG A 483 -17.52 -2.32 -12.76
CA ARG A 483 -18.19 -3.20 -13.73
C ARG A 483 -17.20 -3.95 -14.65
N ASP A 484 -16.03 -3.38 -14.93
CA ASP A 484 -14.98 -4.01 -15.73
C ASP A 484 -14.20 -5.08 -14.94
N GLU A 485 -14.40 -5.15 -13.62
CA GLU A 485 -13.83 -6.20 -12.77
C GLU A 485 -14.67 -7.48 -12.79
N LEU A 486 -15.95 -7.43 -13.19
CA LEU A 486 -16.82 -8.61 -13.26
C LEU A 486 -16.30 -9.67 -14.26
N PRO A 487 -15.92 -9.32 -15.51
CA PRO A 487 -15.34 -10.31 -16.42
C PRO A 487 -14.01 -10.88 -15.91
N LYS A 488 -13.24 -10.08 -15.17
CA LYS A 488 -11.97 -10.53 -14.58
C LYS A 488 -12.18 -11.47 -13.41
N LEU A 489 -13.22 -11.24 -12.58
CA LEU A 489 -13.61 -12.15 -11.52
C LEU A 489 -13.92 -13.53 -12.10
N ASP A 490 -14.76 -13.57 -13.13
CA ASP A 490 -15.15 -14.80 -13.80
C ASP A 490 -13.95 -15.53 -14.44
N ASP A 491 -13.08 -14.80 -15.12
CA ASP A 491 -11.84 -15.33 -15.69
C ASP A 491 -10.87 -15.86 -14.61
N ARG A 492 -10.68 -15.13 -13.50
CA ARG A 492 -9.85 -15.55 -12.36
C ARG A 492 -10.41 -16.80 -11.69
N HIS A 493 -11.73 -16.85 -11.49
CA HIS A 493 -12.44 -18.02 -10.97
C HIS A 493 -12.21 -19.25 -11.86
N ARG A 494 -12.46 -19.12 -13.17
CA ARG A 494 -12.22 -20.18 -14.16
C ARG A 494 -10.77 -20.64 -14.19
N ARG A 495 -9.80 -19.74 -13.99
CA ARG A 495 -8.38 -20.08 -13.88
C ARG A 495 -8.06 -20.95 -12.66
N VAL A 496 -8.68 -20.71 -11.51
CA VAL A 496 -8.49 -21.55 -10.31
C VAL A 496 -9.15 -22.90 -10.52
N MET A 497 -10.40 -22.94 -11.02
CA MET A 497 -11.10 -24.18 -11.37
C MET A 497 -10.30 -25.04 -12.35
N GLY A 498 -9.75 -24.41 -13.40
CA GLY A 498 -8.99 -25.08 -14.45
C GLY A 498 -7.73 -25.80 -13.95
N LEU A 499 -7.15 -25.41 -12.81
CA LEU A 499 -6.03 -26.15 -12.19
C LEU A 499 -6.43 -27.58 -11.81
N PHE A 500 -7.60 -27.72 -11.20
CA PHE A 500 -8.12 -28.99 -10.72
C PHE A 500 -8.73 -29.80 -11.87
N SER A 501 -9.48 -29.14 -12.76
CA SER A 501 -10.06 -29.80 -13.93
C SER A 501 -9.01 -30.41 -14.87
N ALA A 502 -7.86 -29.74 -15.05
CA ALA A 502 -6.75 -30.26 -15.86
C ALA A 502 -6.13 -31.56 -15.28
N ARG A 503 -6.36 -31.85 -14.00
CA ARG A 503 -5.92 -33.07 -13.31
C ARG A 503 -7.05 -34.11 -13.14
N GLY A 504 -8.19 -33.89 -13.81
CA GLY A 504 -9.34 -34.79 -13.75
C GLY A 504 -10.25 -34.61 -12.54
N ILE A 505 -10.03 -33.55 -11.74
CA ILE A 505 -10.89 -33.21 -10.60
C ILE A 505 -11.96 -32.23 -11.11
N ALA A 506 -13.12 -32.78 -11.49
CA ALA A 506 -14.24 -31.99 -12.00
C ALA A 506 -15.07 -31.35 -10.88
N ASP A 507 -15.09 -31.98 -9.70
CA ASP A 507 -15.83 -31.53 -8.53
C ASP A 507 -14.84 -31.10 -7.44
N ILE A 508 -14.79 -29.79 -7.17
CA ILE A 508 -13.91 -29.22 -6.13
C ILE A 508 -14.41 -29.50 -4.71
N SER A 509 -15.64 -30.02 -4.55
CA SER A 509 -16.16 -30.46 -3.24
C SER A 509 -15.48 -31.74 -2.75
N ASP A 510 -14.79 -32.48 -3.63
CA ASP A 510 -13.83 -33.51 -3.24
C ASP A 510 -12.52 -32.86 -2.75
N VAL A 511 -12.61 -32.33 -1.53
CA VAL A 511 -11.51 -31.59 -0.90
C VAL A 511 -10.26 -32.44 -0.77
N ASP A 512 -10.39 -33.74 -0.47
CA ASP A 512 -9.24 -34.63 -0.30
C ASP A 512 -8.49 -34.81 -1.63
N ALA A 513 -9.20 -35.01 -2.75
CA ALA A 513 -8.59 -35.07 -4.07
C ALA A 513 -7.90 -33.76 -4.45
N CYS A 514 -8.54 -32.61 -4.18
CA CYS A 514 -7.95 -31.29 -4.39
C CYS A 514 -6.65 -31.12 -3.59
N ILE A 515 -6.68 -31.43 -2.29
CA ILE A 515 -5.51 -31.32 -1.41
C ILE A 515 -4.39 -32.25 -1.88
N ASP A 516 -4.69 -33.50 -2.21
CA ASP A 516 -3.68 -34.46 -2.66
C ASP A 516 -3.03 -34.05 -3.99
N SER A 517 -3.76 -33.40 -4.89
CA SER A 517 -3.19 -32.83 -6.11
C SER A 517 -2.17 -31.72 -5.83
N LEU A 518 -2.40 -30.92 -4.77
CA LEU A 518 -1.50 -29.85 -4.32
C LEU A 518 -0.25 -30.37 -3.60
N ARG A 519 0.00 -31.70 -3.58
CA ARG A 519 1.29 -32.27 -3.20
C ARG A 519 2.42 -31.77 -4.11
N ASP A 520 2.11 -31.54 -5.39
CA ASP A 520 3.02 -30.97 -6.39
C ASP A 520 3.33 -29.50 -6.04
N VAL A 521 4.62 -29.18 -5.90
CA VAL A 521 5.09 -27.87 -5.45
C VAL A 521 4.81 -26.78 -6.49
N GLU A 522 4.93 -27.10 -7.79
CA GLU A 522 4.66 -26.13 -8.86
C GLU A 522 3.17 -25.82 -8.93
N LEU A 523 2.33 -26.86 -8.87
CA LEU A 523 0.87 -26.70 -8.87
C LEU A 523 0.40 -25.92 -7.63
N ARG A 524 0.99 -26.18 -6.47
CA ARG A 524 0.69 -25.47 -5.23
C ARG A 524 1.02 -23.98 -5.35
N ALA A 525 2.17 -23.63 -5.90
CA ALA A 525 2.54 -22.24 -6.13
C ALA A 525 1.58 -21.54 -7.11
N GLU A 526 1.18 -22.23 -8.19
CA GLU A 526 0.16 -21.72 -9.11
C GLU A 526 -1.20 -21.51 -8.44
N PHE A 527 -1.64 -22.48 -7.62
CA PHE A 527 -2.88 -22.38 -6.86
C PHE A 527 -2.87 -21.17 -5.93
N ILE A 528 -1.79 -20.97 -5.15
CA ILE A 528 -1.64 -19.82 -4.25
C ILE A 528 -1.83 -18.50 -5.03
N ASN A 529 -1.14 -18.35 -6.16
CA ASN A 529 -1.19 -17.12 -6.94
C ASN A 529 -2.57 -16.89 -7.56
N LYS A 530 -3.14 -17.91 -8.21
CA LYS A 530 -4.45 -17.79 -8.88
C LYS A 530 -5.58 -17.58 -7.85
N PHE A 531 -5.52 -18.28 -6.72
CA PHE A 531 -6.49 -18.10 -5.63
C PHE A 531 -6.39 -16.71 -5.01
N ALA A 532 -5.18 -16.19 -4.81
CA ALA A 532 -4.99 -14.82 -4.32
C ALA A 532 -5.59 -13.77 -5.26
N GLU A 533 -5.41 -13.91 -6.58
CA GLU A 533 -6.04 -13.03 -7.58
C GLU A 533 -7.58 -13.11 -7.54
N PHE A 534 -8.12 -14.32 -7.46
CA PHE A 534 -9.57 -14.53 -7.36
C PHE A 534 -10.14 -13.91 -6.06
N ALA A 535 -9.49 -14.15 -4.92
CA ALA A 535 -9.87 -13.56 -3.64
C ALA A 535 -9.76 -12.03 -3.63
N GLU A 536 -8.80 -11.45 -4.36
CA GLU A 536 -8.71 -10.00 -4.57
C GLU A 536 -9.91 -9.47 -5.35
N SER A 537 -10.31 -10.11 -6.46
CA SER A 537 -11.52 -9.72 -7.22
C SER A 537 -12.79 -9.86 -6.38
N MET A 538 -12.88 -10.90 -5.55
CA MET A 538 -13.99 -11.09 -4.62
C MET A 538 -14.05 -9.99 -3.58
N ASP A 539 -12.91 -9.59 -2.98
CA ASP A 539 -12.89 -8.42 -2.10
C ASP A 539 -13.37 -7.18 -2.86
N ILE A 540 -13.04 -7.09 -4.16
CA ILE A 540 -13.40 -5.97 -5.01
C ILE A 540 -14.90 -5.76 -5.14
N ILE A 541 -15.59 -6.81 -5.53
CA ILE A 541 -16.99 -6.76 -5.94
C ILE A 541 -17.92 -6.90 -4.74
N LEU A 542 -17.54 -7.67 -3.72
CA LEU A 542 -18.35 -7.77 -2.51
C LEU A 542 -18.56 -6.39 -1.89
N PRO A 543 -19.78 -6.07 -1.42
CA PRO A 543 -20.90 -6.99 -1.19
C PRO A 543 -22.01 -6.91 -2.24
N ARG A 544 -21.66 -6.60 -3.49
CA ARG A 544 -22.61 -6.53 -4.59
C ARG A 544 -23.13 -7.92 -5.00
N PRO A 545 -24.36 -8.02 -5.55
CA PRO A 545 -24.97 -9.29 -5.94
C PRO A 545 -24.17 -10.10 -6.95
N GLU A 546 -23.45 -9.43 -7.83
CA GLU A 546 -22.73 -10.09 -8.92
C GLU A 546 -21.57 -10.97 -8.41
N ALA A 547 -21.15 -10.83 -7.14
CA ALA A 547 -20.16 -11.72 -6.52
C ALA A 547 -20.77 -12.99 -5.89
N LEU A 548 -22.08 -13.04 -5.64
CA LEU A 548 -22.72 -14.12 -4.90
C LEU A 548 -22.49 -15.52 -5.50
N PRO A 549 -22.57 -15.71 -6.84
CA PRO A 549 -22.37 -17.03 -7.45
C PRO A 549 -20.99 -17.63 -7.19
N TYR A 550 -20.02 -16.81 -6.76
CA TYR A 550 -18.63 -17.20 -6.53
C TYR A 550 -18.30 -17.40 -5.03
N ILE A 551 -19.22 -17.11 -4.11
CA ILE A 551 -18.97 -17.16 -2.66
C ILE A 551 -18.70 -18.58 -2.18
N TYR A 552 -19.50 -19.55 -2.62
CA TYR A 552 -19.34 -20.95 -2.24
C TYR A 552 -17.95 -21.46 -2.62
N ASP A 553 -17.54 -21.24 -3.88
CA ASP A 553 -16.23 -21.65 -4.38
C ASP A 553 -15.09 -20.91 -3.69
N LEU A 554 -15.25 -19.62 -3.37
CA LEU A 554 -14.28 -18.84 -2.57
C LEU A 554 -14.05 -19.45 -1.19
N LYS A 555 -15.12 -19.85 -0.51
CA LYS A 555 -15.05 -20.51 0.81
C LYS A 555 -14.37 -21.87 0.71
N LEU A 556 -14.74 -22.66 -0.29
CA LEU A 556 -14.20 -23.99 -0.54
C LEU A 556 -12.70 -23.94 -0.89
N PHE A 557 -12.28 -23.03 -1.78
CA PHE A 557 -10.87 -22.81 -2.07
C PHE A 557 -10.11 -22.25 -0.86
N GLY A 558 -10.73 -21.39 -0.05
CA GLY A 558 -10.17 -20.93 1.22
C GLY A 558 -9.93 -22.09 2.20
N PHE A 559 -10.87 -23.02 2.28
CA PHE A 559 -10.76 -24.25 3.07
C PHE A 559 -9.66 -25.16 2.53
N ILE A 560 -9.64 -25.45 1.22
CA ILE A 560 -8.59 -26.22 0.54
C ILE A 560 -7.22 -25.59 0.82
N ASN A 561 -7.08 -24.27 0.67
CA ASN A 561 -5.84 -23.56 0.92
C ASN A 561 -5.35 -23.74 2.37
N LYS A 562 -6.24 -23.59 3.36
CA LYS A 562 -5.90 -23.76 4.78
C LYS A 562 -5.61 -25.22 5.14
N ALA A 563 -6.41 -26.16 4.65
CA ALA A 563 -6.22 -27.58 4.88
C ALA A 563 -4.92 -28.08 4.23
N THR A 564 -4.58 -27.58 3.05
CA THR A 564 -3.29 -27.79 2.37
C THR A 564 -2.14 -27.19 3.18
N ALA A 565 -2.33 -25.99 3.75
CA ALA A 565 -1.33 -25.33 4.62
C ALA A 565 -1.03 -26.18 5.85
N ASN A 566 -2.06 -26.76 6.46
CA ASN A 566 -1.92 -27.64 7.61
C ASN A 566 -1.28 -28.99 7.22
N ARG A 567 -1.70 -29.60 6.09
CA ARG A 567 -1.20 -30.90 5.62
C ARG A 567 0.27 -30.85 5.19
N TYR A 568 0.67 -29.83 4.44
CA TYR A 568 2.02 -29.71 3.88
C TYR A 568 2.91 -28.69 4.60
N ARG A 569 2.41 -27.99 5.63
CA ARG A 569 3.13 -27.01 6.46
C ARG A 569 3.82 -25.91 5.69
N ASP A 570 3.20 -25.51 4.60
CA ASP A 570 3.71 -24.43 3.79
C ASP A 570 3.30 -23.09 4.41
N SER A 571 4.27 -22.38 4.98
CA SER A 571 4.05 -21.03 5.51
C SER A 571 3.65 -20.01 4.42
N GLN A 572 3.85 -20.33 3.14
CA GLN A 572 3.42 -19.53 1.99
C GLN A 572 1.94 -19.67 1.67
N LEU A 573 1.26 -20.72 2.17
CA LEU A 573 -0.21 -20.87 2.05
C LEU A 573 -0.98 -19.94 3.01
N ASN A 574 -0.30 -19.02 3.70
CA ASN A 574 -0.97 -17.94 4.39
C ASN A 574 -1.55 -16.97 3.36
N ILE A 575 -2.86 -16.74 3.43
CA ILE A 575 -3.62 -15.80 2.59
C ILE A 575 -3.19 -14.36 2.92
N THR A 576 -1.97 -13.98 2.52
CA THR A 576 -1.38 -12.68 2.76
C THR A 576 -1.78 -11.75 1.62
N GLY A 577 -2.41 -10.62 1.96
CA GLY A 577 -2.85 -9.62 0.97
C GLY A 577 -4.35 -9.65 0.64
N VAL A 578 -5.12 -10.64 1.11
CA VAL A 578 -6.58 -10.66 0.97
C VAL A 578 -7.23 -9.76 2.02
N GLY A 579 -8.28 -9.02 1.62
CA GLY A 579 -9.02 -8.11 2.48
C GLY A 579 -9.65 -8.83 3.69
N SER A 580 -9.75 -8.13 4.82
CA SER A 580 -10.30 -8.66 6.07
C SER A 580 -11.71 -9.23 5.91
N LYS A 581 -12.52 -8.66 5.02
CA LYS A 581 -13.88 -9.13 4.70
C LYS A 581 -13.88 -10.54 4.12
N VAL A 582 -13.09 -10.78 3.07
CA VAL A 582 -12.98 -12.11 2.45
C VAL A 582 -12.35 -13.11 3.43
N LYS A 583 -11.32 -12.67 4.15
CA LYS A 583 -10.69 -13.49 5.19
C LYS A 583 -11.69 -13.95 6.25
N GLN A 584 -12.54 -13.04 6.73
CA GLN A 584 -13.58 -13.36 7.70
C GLN A 584 -14.58 -14.37 7.15
N LEU A 585 -15.00 -14.25 5.89
CA LEU A 585 -15.91 -15.23 5.25
C LEU A 585 -15.31 -16.64 5.18
N ILE A 586 -14.01 -16.73 4.87
CA ILE A 586 -13.26 -17.98 4.85
C ILE A 586 -13.12 -18.54 6.27
N ASP A 587 -12.70 -17.71 7.23
CA ASP A 587 -12.52 -18.11 8.63
C ASP A 587 -13.84 -18.60 9.26
N GLU A 588 -14.96 -17.91 9.02
CA GLU A 588 -16.31 -18.31 9.48
C GLU A 588 -16.69 -19.70 8.93
N HIS A 589 -16.41 -19.96 7.64
CA HIS A 589 -16.68 -21.26 7.03
C HIS A 589 -15.78 -22.38 7.60
N ILE A 590 -14.49 -22.12 7.80
CA ILE A 590 -13.54 -23.06 8.40
C ILE A 590 -13.99 -23.47 9.81
N ILE A 591 -14.44 -22.50 10.61
CA ILE A 591 -14.94 -22.75 11.98
C ILE A 591 -16.22 -23.59 11.94
N ALA A 592 -17.14 -23.31 11.01
CA ALA A 592 -18.39 -24.07 10.84
C ALA A 592 -18.13 -25.55 10.49
N GLN A 593 -17.06 -25.83 9.75
CA GLN A 593 -16.60 -27.19 9.43
C GLN A 593 -15.79 -27.86 10.56
N GLY A 594 -15.69 -27.23 11.74
CA GLY A 594 -15.05 -27.81 12.93
C GLY A 594 -13.52 -27.85 12.88
N VAL A 595 -12.88 -27.11 11.96
CA VAL A 595 -11.42 -27.02 11.86
C VAL A 595 -10.94 -25.80 12.64
N ASP A 596 -10.12 -26.01 13.68
CA ASP A 596 -9.58 -24.91 14.48
C ASP A 596 -8.55 -24.11 13.64
N PRO A 597 -8.78 -22.81 13.34
CA PRO A 597 -7.88 -22.01 12.52
C PRO A 597 -6.54 -21.69 13.20
N LYS A 598 -6.40 -21.95 14.51
CA LYS A 598 -5.22 -21.69 15.33
C LYS A 598 -4.74 -22.94 16.07
N VAL A 599 -4.01 -23.81 15.40
CA VAL A 599 -3.04 -24.66 16.10
C VAL A 599 -1.65 -24.31 15.59
N PRO A 600 -0.89 -23.45 16.30
CA PRO A 600 0.54 -23.33 16.04
C PRO A 600 1.20 -24.70 16.29
N PRO A 601 2.27 -25.06 15.54
CA PRO A 601 2.99 -26.30 15.78
C PRO A 601 3.39 -26.41 17.25
N ILE A 602 2.88 -27.44 17.95
CA ILE A 602 3.33 -27.77 19.29
C ILE A 602 4.74 -28.34 19.14
N SER A 603 5.72 -27.73 19.79
CA SER A 603 7.10 -28.22 19.76
C SER A 603 7.19 -29.49 20.59
N ILE A 604 7.90 -30.53 20.12
CA ILE A 604 8.15 -31.72 20.96
C ILE A 604 8.88 -31.36 22.27
N LEU A 605 9.53 -30.19 22.33
CA LEU A 605 10.23 -29.70 23.52
C LEU A 605 9.32 -28.95 24.51
N ASP A 606 8.04 -28.75 24.18
CA ASP A 606 7.11 -28.08 25.07
C ASP A 606 6.80 -28.95 26.30
N LYS A 607 6.82 -28.34 27.48
CA LYS A 607 6.58 -29.04 28.76
C LYS A 607 5.19 -29.69 28.85
N ASN A 608 4.24 -29.22 28.05
CA ASN A 608 2.86 -29.72 28.02
C ASN A 608 2.57 -30.64 26.83
N PHE A 609 3.56 -30.93 25.97
CA PHE A 609 3.38 -31.69 24.73
C PHE A 609 2.60 -33.01 24.95
N GLU A 610 3.02 -33.81 25.93
CA GLU A 610 2.41 -35.11 26.24
C GLU A 610 0.97 -34.96 26.76
N LYS A 611 0.70 -33.88 27.50
CA LYS A 611 -0.64 -33.58 28.04
C LYS A 611 -1.61 -33.12 26.95
N GLU A 612 -1.13 -32.31 26.01
CA GLU A 612 -1.93 -31.76 24.91
C GLU A 612 -2.23 -32.83 23.85
N VAL A 613 -1.22 -33.59 23.44
CA VAL A 613 -1.38 -34.70 22.49
C VAL A 613 -2.19 -35.85 23.12
N GLY A 614 -2.05 -36.11 24.42
CA GLY A 614 -2.83 -37.11 25.15
C GLY A 614 -4.30 -36.73 25.38
N ALA A 615 -4.66 -35.45 25.27
CA ALA A 615 -6.04 -34.98 25.39
C ALA A 615 -6.88 -35.19 24.11
N ILE A 616 -6.24 -35.54 23.00
CA ILE A 616 -6.87 -35.79 21.70
C ILE A 616 -7.61 -37.12 21.73
N LYS A 617 -8.93 -37.11 21.47
CA LYS A 617 -9.78 -38.30 21.55
C LYS A 617 -9.50 -39.35 20.46
N SER A 618 -9.06 -38.93 19.28
CA SER A 618 -8.86 -39.80 18.12
C SER A 618 -7.39 -40.21 17.97
N LYS A 619 -7.13 -41.52 17.90
CA LYS A 619 -5.78 -42.09 17.67
C LYS A 619 -5.17 -41.65 16.34
N LYS A 620 -6.00 -41.51 15.29
CA LYS A 620 -5.59 -40.99 13.99
C LYS A 620 -5.09 -39.54 14.11
N THR A 621 -5.83 -38.68 14.80
CA THR A 621 -5.44 -37.28 15.01
C THR A 621 -4.21 -37.18 15.92
N GLN A 622 -4.12 -38.03 16.94
CA GLN A 622 -2.96 -38.13 17.81
C GLN A 622 -1.67 -38.48 17.04
N ALA A 623 -1.73 -39.50 16.18
CA ALA A 623 -0.62 -39.91 15.34
C ALA A 623 -0.19 -38.82 14.35
N LEU A 624 -1.15 -38.10 13.75
CA LEU A 624 -0.87 -36.99 12.84
C LEU A 624 -0.17 -35.82 13.56
N GLU A 625 -0.61 -35.46 14.76
CA GLU A 625 0.05 -34.40 15.56
C GLU A 625 1.46 -34.82 16.01
N MET A 626 1.65 -36.09 16.37
CA MET A 626 2.96 -36.65 16.72
C MET A 626 3.92 -36.68 15.53
N GLU A 627 3.47 -37.18 14.37
CA GLU A 627 4.21 -37.09 13.11
C GLU A 627 4.58 -35.62 12.82
N HIS A 628 3.65 -34.71 13.13
CA HIS A 628 3.83 -33.30 12.91
C HIS A 628 4.92 -32.67 13.75
N ALA A 629 4.84 -32.87 15.06
CA ALA A 629 5.86 -32.38 15.95
C ALA A 629 7.24 -33.00 15.63
N ALA A 630 7.28 -34.29 15.26
CA ALA A 630 8.51 -35.00 14.88
C ALA A 630 9.18 -34.42 13.61
N ARG A 631 8.45 -34.29 12.49
CA ARG A 631 8.99 -33.71 11.25
C ARG A 631 9.46 -32.27 11.43
N PHE A 632 8.69 -31.45 12.14
CA PHE A 632 9.04 -30.06 12.39
C PHE A 632 10.34 -29.95 13.21
N HIS A 633 10.51 -30.81 14.21
CA HIS A 633 11.75 -30.85 14.98
C HIS A 633 12.96 -31.29 14.13
N ILE A 634 12.79 -32.33 13.32
CA ILE A 634 13.84 -32.81 12.40
C ILE A 634 14.26 -31.70 11.43
N GLU A 635 13.32 -31.01 10.80
CA GLU A 635 13.59 -29.94 9.84
C GLU A 635 14.26 -28.73 10.50
N LYS A 636 13.73 -28.27 11.64
CA LYS A 636 14.26 -27.12 12.37
C LYS A 636 15.70 -27.32 12.83
N HIS A 637 16.05 -28.54 13.21
CA HIS A 637 17.39 -28.87 13.72
C HIS A 637 18.27 -29.60 12.70
N TYR A 638 17.80 -29.81 11.46
CA TYR A 638 18.52 -30.55 10.42
C TYR A 638 19.92 -29.98 10.18
N ASN A 639 20.03 -28.65 10.13
CA ASN A 639 21.31 -27.97 9.89
C ASN A 639 22.26 -28.01 11.09
N GLU A 640 21.80 -28.43 12.27
CA GLU A 640 22.65 -28.59 13.47
C GLU A 640 23.37 -29.94 13.52
N ASP A 641 22.76 -31.00 12.99
CA ASP A 641 23.40 -32.32 12.82
C ASP A 641 22.77 -33.08 11.63
N PRO A 642 23.19 -32.76 10.38
CA PRO A 642 22.56 -33.31 9.19
C PRO A 642 22.60 -34.84 9.12
N ALA A 643 23.68 -35.46 9.59
CA ALA A 643 23.83 -36.92 9.55
C ALA A 643 22.90 -37.62 10.53
N PHE A 644 22.74 -37.09 11.75
CA PHE A 644 21.82 -37.62 12.75
C PHE A 644 20.35 -37.44 12.33
N TYR A 645 19.97 -36.23 11.89
CA TYR A 645 18.59 -35.92 11.51
C TYR A 645 18.18 -36.59 10.18
N LYS A 646 19.12 -36.87 9.27
CA LYS A 646 18.88 -37.71 8.08
C LYS A 646 18.48 -39.14 8.48
N LYS A 647 19.22 -39.78 9.39
CA LYS A 647 18.87 -41.12 9.91
C LYS A 647 17.54 -41.13 10.68
N LEU A 648 17.25 -40.08 11.45
CA LEU A 648 15.96 -39.93 12.12
C LEU A 648 14.81 -39.78 11.11
N SER A 649 15.02 -39.03 10.04
CA SER A 649 14.03 -38.87 8.95
C SER A 649 13.75 -40.20 8.25
N GLU A 650 14.80 -40.99 7.96
CA GLU A 650 14.67 -42.35 7.41
C GLU A 650 13.90 -43.27 8.36
N ARG A 651 14.27 -43.30 9.66
CA ARG A 651 13.55 -44.10 10.68
C ARG A 651 12.09 -43.67 10.84
N LEU A 652 11.80 -42.37 10.80
CA LEU A 652 10.42 -41.86 10.86
C LEU A 652 9.63 -42.34 9.63
N LYS A 653 10.24 -42.30 8.45
CA LYS A 653 9.63 -42.79 7.22
C LYS A 653 9.33 -44.29 7.30
N ASP A 654 10.26 -45.10 7.80
CA ASP A 654 10.06 -46.54 7.97
C ASP A 654 8.90 -46.85 8.93
N ILE A 655 8.76 -46.08 10.02
CA ILE A 655 7.63 -46.20 10.95
C ILE A 655 6.31 -45.86 10.24
N LEU A 656 6.27 -44.78 9.48
CA LEU A 656 5.05 -44.35 8.76
C LEU A 656 4.64 -45.36 7.67
N ASP A 657 5.60 -45.92 6.95
CA ASP A 657 5.33 -46.90 5.89
C ASP A 657 4.95 -48.28 6.46
N ALA A 658 5.53 -48.69 7.59
CA ALA A 658 5.22 -49.97 8.25
C ALA A 658 3.82 -50.01 8.89
N PHE A 659 3.28 -48.87 9.33
CA PHE A 659 2.02 -48.79 10.10
C PHE A 659 0.94 -47.92 9.45
N ARG A 660 1.00 -47.72 8.11
CA ARG A 660 0.11 -46.83 7.35
C ARG A 660 -1.39 -47.04 7.60
N ASP A 661 -1.82 -48.28 7.85
CA ASP A 661 -3.24 -48.64 8.07
C ASP A 661 -3.59 -48.98 9.53
N ASN A 662 -2.63 -48.87 10.46
CA ASN A 662 -2.83 -49.19 11.88
C ASN A 662 -2.48 -48.01 12.80
N TRP A 663 -3.46 -47.12 12.97
CA TRP A 663 -3.33 -45.86 13.70
C TRP A 663 -3.05 -46.02 15.20
N GLU A 664 -3.46 -47.13 15.81
CA GLU A 664 -3.20 -47.40 17.23
C GLU A 664 -1.72 -47.69 17.45
N VAL A 665 -1.16 -48.62 16.68
CA VAL A 665 0.26 -48.99 16.76
C VAL A 665 1.16 -47.85 16.28
N LEU A 666 0.73 -47.12 15.25
CA LEU A 666 1.47 -45.96 14.75
C LEU A 666 1.64 -44.87 15.82
N ALA A 667 0.59 -44.57 16.59
CA ALA A 667 0.66 -43.59 17.67
C ALA A 667 1.68 -44.01 18.76
N GLU A 668 1.71 -45.30 19.13
CA GLU A 668 2.66 -45.81 20.12
C GLU A 668 4.11 -45.76 19.63
N GLU A 669 4.36 -46.13 18.37
CA GLU A 669 5.71 -46.09 17.80
C GLU A 669 6.20 -44.66 17.58
N LEU A 670 5.31 -43.73 17.20
CA LEU A 670 5.64 -42.31 17.11
C LEU A 670 5.92 -41.70 18.49
N GLU A 671 5.22 -42.11 19.53
CA GLU A 671 5.50 -41.67 20.91
C GLU A 671 6.89 -42.10 21.36
N LYS A 672 7.26 -43.37 21.14
CA LYS A 672 8.62 -43.88 21.40
C LYS A 672 9.67 -43.12 20.58
N PHE A 673 9.40 -42.89 19.30
CA PHE A 673 10.29 -42.15 18.41
C PHE A 673 10.52 -40.71 18.90
N ILE A 674 9.46 -40.02 19.33
CA ILE A 674 9.56 -38.65 19.86
C ILE A 674 10.38 -38.63 21.15
N GLN A 675 10.17 -39.59 22.06
CA GLN A 675 10.97 -39.69 23.29
C GLN A 675 12.46 -39.93 23.01
N ASP A 676 12.78 -40.76 22.03
CA ASP A 676 14.15 -40.97 21.57
C ASP A 676 14.73 -39.69 20.95
N THR A 677 13.95 -38.99 20.14
CA THR A 677 14.36 -37.74 19.47
C THR A 677 14.63 -36.63 20.49
N LYS A 678 13.80 -36.48 21.54
CA LYS A 678 14.01 -35.52 22.64
C LYS A 678 15.34 -35.74 23.38
N LYS A 679 15.83 -36.98 23.45
CA LYS A 679 17.11 -37.30 24.12
C LYS A 679 18.33 -36.89 23.29
N GLY A 680 18.16 -36.67 21.98
CA GLY A 680 19.24 -36.26 21.08
C GLY A 680 20.34 -37.32 20.92
N ARG A 681 21.49 -36.88 20.41
CA ARG A 681 22.67 -37.76 20.24
C ARG A 681 23.28 -38.09 21.60
N LYS A 682 23.40 -39.39 21.91
CA LYS A 682 24.08 -39.89 23.12
C LYS A 682 25.61 -39.85 22.94
N GLU A 683 26.34 -39.75 24.04
CA GLU A 683 27.79 -40.01 24.05
C GLU A 683 28.05 -41.42 23.51
N ASP A 684 28.88 -41.51 22.49
CA ASP A 684 29.35 -42.76 21.91
C ASP A 684 30.77 -43.07 22.39
N GLN A 685 31.33 -44.19 21.94
CA GLN A 685 32.69 -44.62 22.32
C GLN A 685 33.80 -43.79 21.66
N THR A 686 33.47 -42.74 20.88
CA THR A 686 34.47 -41.94 20.15
C THR A 686 35.10 -40.85 21.01
N GLY A 687 34.51 -40.49 22.16
CA GLY A 687 35.01 -39.46 23.05
C GLY A 687 34.83 -38.01 22.55
N LEU A 688 34.13 -37.82 21.42
CA LEU A 688 33.83 -36.49 20.87
C LEU A 688 32.64 -35.84 21.57
N ASP A 689 32.66 -34.50 21.68
CA ASP A 689 31.50 -33.77 22.20
C ASP A 689 30.26 -34.01 21.31
N PRO A 690 29.15 -34.55 21.85
CA PRO A 690 27.98 -34.94 21.07
C PRO A 690 27.28 -33.78 20.34
N LYS A 691 27.48 -32.53 20.79
CA LYS A 691 26.75 -31.35 20.30
C LYS A 691 27.56 -30.46 19.38
N THR A 692 28.89 -30.53 19.42
CA THR A 692 29.79 -29.62 18.71
C THR A 692 30.81 -30.31 17.82
N GLN A 693 31.23 -31.55 18.11
CA GLN A 693 32.24 -32.28 17.33
C GLN A 693 31.64 -33.48 16.59
N ALA A 694 30.79 -34.27 17.25
CA ALA A 694 30.15 -35.45 16.65
C ALA A 694 29.33 -35.16 15.36
N PRO A 695 28.66 -33.98 15.20
CA PRO A 695 28.02 -33.62 13.94
C PRO A 695 28.99 -33.53 12.74
N PHE A 696 30.21 -33.01 12.95
CA PHE A 696 31.25 -32.90 11.91
C PHE A 696 31.77 -34.28 11.51
N LEU A 697 31.98 -35.18 12.47
CA LEU A 697 32.31 -36.58 12.20
C LEU A 697 31.21 -37.27 11.36
N GLY A 698 29.94 -36.95 11.62
CA GLY A 698 28.81 -37.46 10.85
C GLY A 698 28.88 -37.07 9.36
N ILE A 699 29.21 -35.82 9.06
CA ILE A 699 29.39 -35.33 7.68
C ILE A 699 30.60 -36.01 7.03
N LEU A 700 31.71 -36.17 7.76
CA LEU A 700 32.93 -36.81 7.26
C LEU A 700 32.68 -38.26 6.83
N ILE A 701 31.96 -39.03 7.65
CA ILE A 701 31.60 -40.43 7.34
C ILE A 701 30.64 -40.50 6.16
N ASP A 702 29.67 -39.58 6.06
CA ASP A 702 28.70 -39.52 4.95
C ASP A 702 29.41 -39.25 3.60
N GLU A 703 30.39 -38.34 3.55
CA GLU A 703 31.18 -38.10 2.33
C GLU A 703 32.18 -39.23 2.02
N PHE A 704 32.72 -39.90 3.05
CA PHE A 704 33.56 -41.09 2.87
C PHE A 704 32.82 -42.24 2.17
N GLY A 705 31.52 -42.41 2.44
CA GLY A 705 30.65 -43.33 1.70
C GLY A 705 30.71 -44.80 2.14
N GLY A 706 31.12 -45.07 3.38
CA GLY A 706 31.19 -46.42 3.96
C GLY A 706 31.54 -46.38 5.46
N LYS A 707 31.54 -47.55 6.13
CA LYS A 707 31.96 -47.62 7.54
C LYS A 707 33.50 -47.67 7.60
N PRO A 708 34.18 -46.68 8.21
CA PRO A 708 35.65 -46.71 8.33
C PRO A 708 36.12 -47.88 9.18
N GLU A 709 37.28 -48.44 8.84
CA GLU A 709 38.00 -49.37 9.72
C GLU A 709 38.44 -48.68 11.02
N GLU A 710 38.70 -49.46 12.07
CA GLU A 710 38.95 -48.94 13.42
C GLU A 710 40.11 -47.93 13.49
N ARG A 711 41.19 -48.17 12.75
CA ARG A 711 42.32 -47.24 12.62
C ARG A 711 41.90 -45.93 11.93
N LYS A 712 41.17 -46.02 10.82
CA LYS A 712 40.72 -44.85 10.05
C LYS A 712 39.64 -44.05 10.79
N MET A 713 38.82 -44.71 11.60
CA MET A 713 37.86 -44.05 12.50
C MET A 713 38.59 -43.20 13.54
N LYS A 714 39.70 -43.70 14.09
CA LYS A 714 40.51 -42.93 15.04
C LYS A 714 41.12 -41.68 14.37
N ASP A 715 41.66 -41.84 13.17
CA ASP A 715 42.20 -40.73 12.37
C ASP A 715 41.11 -39.67 12.07
N PHE A 716 39.87 -40.11 11.82
CA PHE A 716 38.72 -39.22 11.60
C PHE A 716 38.34 -38.44 12.85
N CYS A 717 38.33 -39.09 14.02
CA CYS A 717 38.06 -38.41 15.28
C CYS A 717 39.11 -37.35 15.60
N GLU A 718 40.40 -37.69 15.46
CA GLU A 718 41.51 -36.76 15.68
C GLU A 718 41.43 -35.56 14.72
N ALA A 719 41.19 -35.80 13.43
CA ALA A 719 41.02 -34.74 12.44
C ALA A 719 39.81 -33.83 12.74
N VAL A 720 38.68 -34.38 13.18
CA VAL A 720 37.50 -33.60 13.54
C VAL A 720 37.76 -32.69 14.74
N VAL A 721 38.51 -33.15 15.75
CA VAL A 721 38.90 -32.30 16.88
C VAL A 721 39.72 -31.11 16.39
N ASP A 722 40.77 -31.36 15.62
CA ASP A 722 41.68 -30.32 15.12
C ASP A 722 40.96 -29.31 14.22
N ILE A 723 40.13 -29.80 13.31
CA ILE A 723 39.37 -28.96 12.38
C ILE A 723 38.32 -28.11 13.14
N VAL A 724 37.59 -28.69 14.09
CA VAL A 724 36.60 -27.96 14.87
C VAL A 724 37.26 -26.90 15.76
N ASP A 725 38.41 -27.20 16.35
CA ASP A 725 39.15 -26.23 17.17
C ASP A 725 39.70 -25.07 16.33
N HIS A 726 40.18 -25.33 15.11
CA HIS A 726 40.56 -24.27 14.19
C HIS A 726 39.36 -23.42 13.75
N ILE A 727 38.24 -24.06 13.39
CA ILE A 727 36.97 -23.37 13.08
C ILE A 727 36.56 -22.44 14.25
N ARG A 728 36.64 -22.92 15.50
CA ARG A 728 36.31 -22.12 16.69
C ARG A 728 37.17 -20.86 16.82
N GLN A 729 38.45 -20.93 16.45
CA GLN A 729 39.35 -19.77 16.49
C GLN A 729 38.97 -18.75 15.42
N GLU A 730 38.73 -19.21 14.19
CA GLU A 730 38.41 -18.33 13.05
C GLU A 730 37.03 -17.65 13.19
N ILE A 731 36.00 -18.37 13.64
CA ILE A 731 34.63 -17.82 13.73
C ILE A 731 34.42 -16.85 14.91
N LYS A 732 35.39 -16.73 15.84
CA LYS A 732 35.34 -15.75 16.94
C LYS A 732 35.58 -14.31 16.46
N VAL A 733 36.11 -14.13 15.24
CA VAL A 733 36.33 -12.82 14.65
C VAL A 733 34.99 -12.12 14.39
N VAL A 734 34.89 -10.84 14.79
CA VAL A 734 33.69 -10.01 14.57
C VAL A 734 33.37 -9.94 13.08
N ASP A 735 32.09 -10.11 12.73
CA ASP A 735 31.58 -10.11 11.35
C ASP A 735 32.16 -11.20 10.42
N PHE A 736 32.75 -12.30 10.95
CA PHE A 736 33.25 -13.42 10.14
C PHE A 736 32.26 -13.89 9.05
N TRP A 737 30.99 -14.08 9.42
CA TRP A 737 29.95 -14.56 8.49
C TRP A 737 29.55 -13.57 7.39
N ARG A 738 29.95 -12.30 7.48
CA ARG A 738 29.77 -11.29 6.42
C ARG A 738 31.03 -11.13 5.55
N ASN A 739 32.17 -11.63 6.02
CA ASN A 739 33.45 -11.55 5.33
C ASN A 739 33.69 -12.79 4.45
N ARG A 740 33.39 -12.68 3.15
CA ARG A 740 33.60 -13.79 2.18
C ARG A 740 35.06 -14.21 2.05
N TYR A 741 36.00 -13.29 2.21
CA TYR A 741 37.43 -13.60 2.12
C TYR A 741 37.87 -14.49 3.29
N ALA A 742 37.46 -14.16 4.52
CA ALA A 742 37.75 -14.98 5.71
C ALA A 742 37.13 -16.39 5.61
N GLN A 743 35.88 -16.49 5.12
CA GLN A 743 35.23 -17.77 4.88
C GLN A 743 35.97 -18.62 3.84
N ASN A 744 36.46 -18.01 2.76
CA ASN A 744 37.25 -18.71 1.74
C ASN A 744 38.62 -19.19 2.28
N ILE A 745 39.26 -18.43 3.18
CA ILE A 745 40.49 -18.87 3.86
C ILE A 745 40.20 -20.11 4.70
N LEU A 746 39.19 -20.06 5.59
CA LEU A 746 38.81 -21.20 6.43
C LEU A 746 38.48 -22.43 5.57
N ARG A 747 37.70 -22.24 4.51
CA ARG A 747 37.36 -23.31 3.56
C ARG A 747 38.61 -23.94 2.94
N THR A 748 39.55 -23.12 2.48
CA THR A 748 40.79 -23.60 1.85
C THR A 748 41.66 -24.35 2.85
N TRP A 749 41.73 -23.87 4.09
CA TRP A 749 42.43 -24.55 5.17
C TRP A 749 41.83 -25.94 5.45
N ILE A 750 40.49 -26.04 5.55
CA ILE A 750 39.81 -27.33 5.75
C ILE A 750 40.12 -28.30 4.60
N ILE A 751 40.13 -27.82 3.35
CA ILE A 751 40.47 -28.66 2.18
C ILE A 751 41.89 -29.23 2.32
N ASN A 752 42.86 -28.38 2.66
CA ASN A 752 44.25 -28.81 2.81
C ASN A 752 44.41 -29.81 3.96
N GLU A 753 43.78 -29.56 5.11
CA GLU A 753 43.85 -30.47 6.26
C GLU A 753 43.25 -31.85 5.96
N VAL A 754 42.16 -31.87 5.18
CA VAL A 754 41.52 -33.10 4.73
C VAL A 754 42.39 -33.86 3.72
N ASP A 755 43.07 -33.15 2.81
CA ASP A 755 43.97 -33.72 1.80
C ASP A 755 45.25 -34.29 2.42
N ASP A 756 45.90 -33.52 3.29
CA ASP A 756 47.14 -33.92 3.99
C ASP A 756 46.93 -35.20 4.83
N ARG A 757 45.75 -35.35 5.43
CA ARG A 757 45.38 -36.54 6.21
C ARG A 757 44.73 -37.65 5.38
N ASN A 758 44.56 -37.47 4.07
CA ASN A 758 43.95 -38.42 3.14
C ASN A 758 42.60 -38.97 3.64
N LEU A 759 41.75 -38.08 4.16
CA LEU A 759 40.49 -38.48 4.82
C LEU A 759 39.43 -38.92 3.80
N VAL A 760 39.28 -38.15 2.71
CA VAL A 760 38.34 -38.42 1.61
C VAL A 760 38.99 -38.16 0.25
N PRO A 761 38.49 -38.79 -0.84
CA PRO A 761 38.98 -38.55 -2.20
C PRO A 761 38.93 -37.08 -2.62
N PHE A 762 39.89 -36.66 -3.45
CA PHE A 762 40.10 -35.27 -3.87
C PHE A 762 38.83 -34.60 -4.45
N ASP A 763 38.04 -35.33 -5.22
CA ASP A 763 36.78 -34.86 -5.82
C ASP A 763 35.69 -34.52 -4.80
N LYS A 764 35.82 -35.02 -3.56
CA LYS A 764 34.85 -34.80 -2.47
C LYS A 764 35.30 -33.78 -1.43
N GLN A 765 36.58 -33.39 -1.41
CA GLN A 765 37.15 -32.50 -0.38
C GLN A 765 36.51 -31.11 -0.38
N GLY A 766 36.30 -30.52 -1.56
CA GLY A 766 35.66 -29.21 -1.67
C GLY A 766 34.24 -29.20 -1.10
N LYS A 767 33.45 -30.24 -1.42
CA LYS A 767 32.08 -30.42 -0.93
C LYS A 767 32.04 -30.64 0.58
N LEU A 768 32.98 -31.42 1.12
CA LEU A 768 33.13 -31.63 2.56
C LEU A 768 33.40 -30.32 3.30
N ALA A 769 34.34 -29.51 2.79
CA ALA A 769 34.70 -28.22 3.37
C ALA A 769 33.53 -27.23 3.36
N ASP A 770 32.77 -27.18 2.27
CA ASP A 770 31.55 -26.36 2.18
C ASP A 770 30.53 -26.74 3.25
N ARG A 771 30.26 -28.06 3.41
CA ARG A 771 29.35 -28.57 4.44
C ARG A 771 29.84 -28.30 5.86
N PHE A 772 31.16 -28.32 6.10
CA PHE A 772 31.75 -27.99 7.40
C PHE A 772 31.58 -26.52 7.75
N VAL A 773 31.80 -25.61 6.81
CA VAL A 773 31.60 -24.16 7.01
C VAL A 773 30.12 -23.85 7.27
N GLU A 774 29.20 -24.49 6.55
CA GLU A 774 27.76 -24.35 6.77
C GLU A 774 27.33 -24.86 8.15
N LEU A 775 27.83 -26.03 8.57
CA LEU A 775 27.57 -26.58 9.90
C LEU A 775 28.13 -25.67 11.01
N ALA A 776 29.33 -25.13 10.83
CA ALA A 776 29.93 -24.18 11.76
C ALA A 776 29.08 -22.90 11.91
N LYS A 777 28.42 -22.46 10.84
CA LYS A 777 27.49 -21.34 10.85
C LYS A 777 26.23 -21.64 11.66
N ALA A 778 25.66 -22.83 11.47
CA ALA A 778 24.49 -23.28 12.23
C ALA A 778 24.80 -23.46 13.72
N LEU A 779 26.01 -23.95 14.05
CA LEU A 779 26.46 -24.20 15.42
C LEU A 779 27.20 -23.04 16.08
N HIS A 780 27.30 -21.86 15.45
CA HIS A 780 28.15 -20.74 15.87
C HIS A 780 28.06 -20.40 17.37
N LEU A 781 26.84 -20.26 17.91
CA LEU A 781 26.64 -19.95 19.34
C LEU A 781 27.08 -21.06 20.28
N ARG A 782 27.03 -22.33 19.85
CA ARG A 782 27.49 -23.48 20.64
C ARG A 782 29.01 -23.61 20.57
N LEU A 783 29.58 -23.40 19.39
CA LEU A 783 31.02 -23.46 19.15
C LEU A 783 31.81 -22.35 19.87
N ILE A 784 31.21 -21.17 20.09
CA ILE A 784 31.86 -20.08 20.82
C ILE A 784 31.74 -20.21 22.35
N LYS A 785 30.68 -20.87 22.83
CA LYS A 785 30.40 -21.03 24.27
C LYS A 785 31.08 -22.24 24.89
N SER A 786 31.38 -23.25 24.08
CA SER A 786 32.22 -24.40 24.45
C SER A 786 33.69 -24.04 24.37
#